data_AF-A0A7S4F476-F1
#
_entry.id   AF-A0A7S4F476-F1
#
_cell.length_a   1.000
_cell.length_b   1.000
_cell.length_c   1.000
_cell.angle_alpha   90.00
_cell.angle_beta   90.00
_cell.angle_gamma   90.00
#
_symmetry.space_group_name_H-M   'P 1'
#
loop_
_entity.id
_entity.type
_entity.pdbx_description
1 polymer ?
#
loop_
_entity_poly.entity_id
_entity_poly.type
_entity_poly.pdbx_seq_one_letter_code
_entity_poly.pdbx_strand_id
1 'polypeptide(L)'
;MNPLHLDVRGVNLGGWMVLQPWITPSLFYQFEGRPPDRTAMDMHSFCEVLGPQEGNRQLREHWRKWVTEREIRKIAEQGLNTVRVPVGDWMWLPYDPYIGCTDGALDELWRVIHLCEQYGIRVLVDLHGVRRSQNGFDNSGHIMNVTWSDDGQSFSHWPSRSAAWQGSFDPLTMTYSTINWDNIRSTVQVLQRIAISLRHFPSILGIEALNEPWQFTPLDVLKAFYWEAYWTVRAEAPHWLFVIHDSFRLEEWSGYMKGCQGVALDTHVQQAWFDIRSQQSFLENACSWRQRIRALQETSLPILVCEWSLATDNCNMWLNGFHDNAPGFPKVECGSVVCPSPQVSGIAGPPQGSSPGPRGTGSPSAPSNGRCSVSKPWDNEDAIEQQLAEHKISAFEEGVGWIFWNFRVELDPRWSWEAAYERGWLPRNVSNLPQSLLDTCKTSGESPTPSSSANDLPWYNMLPSAHGSSAVVMLMGVGLGTLLGITILLRIVLALVVRSNGRRPHEKLQLPPRLLHLARKTQGRKPGGLGLLGLKQRVSSRSLAQLAYPLMSAQHAIDEADEDEAVQIESPKGGRAAMLTAARAWRGGSDASLWATDGGMGARMGAWVCSGAGGGASGAAHDGAAGGVFGGSGGEGGGGGGSGSGGGAAGAAHALFSHAVPSWNGGYVSTRQTPPNEGDP
;
A
#
# COMPACT_ATOMS: atom_id res chain seq x y z
N MET A 1 29.75 -3.13 10.52
CA MET A 1 29.16 -4.48 10.43
C MET A 1 27.66 -4.29 10.33
N ASN A 2 27.00 -4.83 9.30
CA ASN A 2 25.53 -4.75 9.17
C ASN A 2 24.92 -5.85 10.08
N PRO A 3 24.12 -5.52 11.12
CA PRO A 3 23.74 -6.48 12.15
C PRO A 3 22.52 -7.37 11.78
N LEU A 4 21.98 -7.24 10.57
CA LEU A 4 20.81 -7.97 10.09
C LEU A 4 21.16 -8.74 8.81
N HIS A 5 21.73 -9.93 8.96
CA HIS A 5 21.87 -10.92 7.89
C HIS A 5 20.60 -11.79 7.90
N LEU A 6 19.56 -11.35 7.17
CA LEU A 6 18.24 -12.00 7.21
C LEU A 6 18.12 -13.15 6.19
N ASP A 7 18.99 -13.18 5.17
CA ASP A 7 19.03 -14.17 4.08
C ASP A 7 17.63 -14.44 3.49
N VAL A 8 16.85 -13.38 3.23
CA VAL A 8 15.50 -13.54 2.68
C VAL A 8 15.60 -13.92 1.20
N ARG A 9 15.14 -15.12 0.86
CA ARG A 9 14.94 -15.56 -0.52
C ARG A 9 13.56 -16.14 -0.62
N GLY A 10 12.63 -15.40 -1.21
CA GLY A 10 11.21 -15.66 -1.05
C GLY A 10 10.32 -15.33 -2.24
N VAL A 11 9.03 -15.58 -2.06
CA VAL A 11 7.95 -15.27 -3.00
C VAL A 11 6.76 -14.67 -2.27
N ASN A 12 5.99 -13.82 -2.95
CA ASN A 12 4.71 -13.33 -2.44
C ASN A 12 3.61 -14.39 -2.63
N LEU A 13 2.57 -14.32 -1.79
CA LEU A 13 1.30 -15.05 -1.95
C LEU A 13 0.17 -14.07 -2.35
N GLY A 14 0.46 -13.19 -3.30
CA GLY A 14 -0.48 -12.21 -3.87
C GLY A 14 -1.67 -12.87 -4.58
N GLY A 15 -2.77 -12.10 -4.68
CA GLY A 15 -4.06 -12.57 -5.19
C GLY A 15 -4.80 -13.55 -4.26
N TRP A 16 -4.27 -13.84 -3.05
CA TRP A 16 -4.85 -14.82 -2.12
C TRP A 16 -5.85 -14.20 -1.14
N MET A 17 -5.35 -13.51 -0.11
CA MET A 17 -6.17 -12.85 0.93
C MET A 17 -6.62 -11.45 0.52
N VAL A 18 -5.88 -10.81 -0.40
CA VAL A 18 -6.30 -9.60 -1.10
C VAL A 18 -6.37 -9.93 -2.59
N LEU A 19 -7.55 -9.76 -3.19
CA LEU A 19 -7.78 -10.08 -4.60
C LEU A 19 -7.20 -9.00 -5.52
N GLN A 20 -6.60 -9.44 -6.62
CA GLN A 20 -6.17 -8.57 -7.72
C GLN A 20 -6.66 -9.19 -9.04
N PRO A 21 -7.49 -8.48 -9.85
CA PRO A 21 -8.10 -9.03 -11.05
C PRO A 21 -7.10 -9.60 -12.06
N TRP A 22 -5.88 -9.06 -12.14
CA TRP A 22 -4.86 -9.51 -13.10
C TRP A 22 -4.11 -10.77 -12.66
N ILE A 23 -4.07 -11.07 -11.36
CA ILE A 23 -3.47 -12.30 -10.81
C ILE A 23 -4.44 -13.47 -10.93
N THR A 24 -5.72 -13.21 -10.70
CA THR A 24 -6.84 -14.19 -10.67
C THR A 24 -8.01 -13.77 -11.58
N PRO A 25 -7.79 -13.49 -12.88
CA PRO A 25 -8.85 -13.02 -13.78
C PRO A 25 -10.00 -14.00 -13.90
N SER A 26 -9.78 -15.30 -13.63
CA SER A 26 -10.82 -16.31 -13.65
C SER A 26 -11.88 -16.15 -12.55
N LEU A 27 -11.62 -15.34 -11.51
CA LEU A 27 -12.64 -14.90 -10.55
C LEU A 27 -13.50 -13.74 -11.07
N PHE A 28 -12.95 -12.88 -11.94
CA PHE A 28 -13.57 -11.61 -12.31
C PHE A 28 -14.40 -11.67 -13.60
N TYR A 29 -14.34 -12.74 -14.39
CA TYR A 29 -15.14 -12.89 -15.62
C TYR A 29 -16.68 -12.80 -15.42
N GLN A 30 -17.18 -13.05 -14.20
CA GLN A 30 -18.61 -12.87 -13.89
C GLN A 30 -19.08 -11.40 -13.97
N PHE A 31 -18.15 -10.45 -13.89
CA PHE A 31 -18.36 -9.00 -13.92
C PHE A 31 -18.20 -8.37 -15.32
N GLU A 32 -17.89 -9.18 -16.35
CA GLU A 32 -17.88 -8.74 -17.75
C GLU A 32 -19.25 -8.24 -18.19
N GLY A 33 -19.29 -7.08 -18.87
CA GLY A 33 -20.53 -6.54 -19.46
C GLY A 33 -21.63 -6.21 -18.45
N ARG A 34 -21.25 -5.93 -17.19
CA ARG A 34 -22.20 -5.55 -16.13
C ARG A 34 -22.37 -4.04 -16.02
N PRO A 35 -23.54 -3.56 -15.56
CA PRO A 35 -23.72 -2.18 -15.14
C PRO A 35 -22.91 -1.87 -13.86
N PRO A 36 -22.74 -0.58 -13.50
CA PRO A 36 -21.94 -0.17 -12.34
C PRO A 36 -22.32 -0.86 -11.01
N ASP A 37 -23.62 -1.07 -10.76
CA ASP A 37 -24.15 -1.74 -9.55
C ASP A 37 -23.78 -3.24 -9.47
N ARG A 38 -23.14 -3.79 -10.50
CA ARG A 38 -22.84 -5.22 -10.65
C ARG A 38 -21.44 -5.49 -11.20
N THR A 39 -20.55 -4.49 -11.23
CA THR A 39 -19.18 -4.65 -11.67
C THR A 39 -18.23 -4.60 -10.47
N ALA A 40 -17.50 -5.68 -10.22
CA ALA A 40 -16.39 -5.67 -9.28
C ALA A 40 -15.06 -5.48 -10.03
N MET A 41 -14.22 -4.60 -9.49
CA MET A 41 -12.92 -4.20 -10.05
C MET A 41 -11.77 -4.43 -9.06
N ASP A 42 -12.10 -4.76 -7.82
CA ASP A 42 -11.19 -4.98 -6.68
C ASP A 42 -11.89 -5.87 -5.63
N MET A 43 -11.28 -6.03 -4.44
CA MET A 43 -11.86 -6.86 -3.38
C MET A 43 -13.05 -6.20 -2.64
N HIS A 44 -13.08 -4.87 -2.53
CA HIS A 44 -14.17 -4.12 -1.93
C HIS A 44 -15.46 -4.30 -2.73
N SER A 45 -15.42 -3.93 -4.00
CA SER A 45 -16.53 -4.06 -4.95
C SER A 45 -16.93 -5.52 -5.18
N PHE A 46 -16.00 -6.48 -5.08
CA PHE A 46 -16.33 -7.92 -5.09
C PHE A 46 -17.24 -8.30 -3.90
N CYS A 47 -16.91 -7.87 -2.69
CA CYS A 47 -17.74 -8.10 -1.51
C CYS A 47 -19.05 -7.30 -1.54
N GLU A 48 -19.06 -6.12 -2.13
CA GLU A 48 -20.24 -5.25 -2.26
C GLU A 48 -21.27 -5.84 -3.24
N VAL A 49 -20.82 -6.23 -4.45
CA VAL A 49 -21.68 -6.75 -5.52
C VAL A 49 -22.21 -8.16 -5.23
N LEU A 50 -21.38 -9.04 -4.68
CA LEU A 50 -21.82 -10.41 -4.33
C LEU A 50 -22.49 -10.49 -2.96
N GLY A 51 -22.27 -9.50 -2.09
CA GLY A 51 -22.74 -9.51 -0.72
C GLY A 51 -22.07 -10.59 0.16
N PRO A 52 -22.41 -10.64 1.45
CA PRO A 52 -21.68 -11.42 2.44
C PRO A 52 -21.73 -12.93 2.23
N GLN A 53 -22.81 -13.49 1.65
CA GLN A 53 -22.96 -14.93 1.52
C GLN A 53 -22.25 -15.51 0.28
N GLU A 54 -22.49 -14.92 -0.89
CA GLU A 54 -21.90 -15.40 -2.14
C GLU A 54 -20.43 -14.98 -2.27
N GLY A 55 -20.07 -13.77 -1.84
CA GLY A 55 -18.68 -13.33 -1.73
C GLY A 55 -17.86 -14.27 -0.83
N ASN A 56 -18.39 -14.65 0.34
CA ASN A 56 -17.71 -15.60 1.22
C ASN A 56 -17.63 -17.02 0.65
N ARG A 57 -18.69 -17.51 -0.03
CA ARG A 57 -18.66 -18.81 -0.72
C ARG A 57 -17.51 -18.86 -1.72
N GLN A 58 -17.40 -17.84 -2.57
CA GLN A 58 -16.36 -17.77 -3.59
C GLN A 58 -14.96 -17.60 -2.96
N LEU A 59 -14.80 -16.70 -1.98
CA LEU A 59 -13.53 -16.48 -1.28
C LEU A 59 -13.03 -17.73 -0.54
N ARG A 60 -13.89 -18.45 0.20
CA ARG A 60 -13.48 -19.67 0.91
C ARG A 60 -13.17 -20.83 -0.03
N GLU A 61 -13.78 -20.89 -1.22
CA GLU A 61 -13.39 -21.83 -2.27
C GLU A 61 -12.04 -21.43 -2.90
N HIS A 62 -11.83 -20.14 -3.16
CA HIS A 62 -10.57 -19.58 -3.67
C HIS A 62 -9.41 -19.83 -2.71
N TRP A 63 -9.51 -19.41 -1.44
CA TRP A 63 -8.42 -19.52 -0.47
C TRP A 63 -7.90 -20.96 -0.30
N ARG A 64 -8.78 -21.94 -0.44
CA ARG A 64 -8.48 -23.38 -0.34
C ARG A 64 -7.87 -24.00 -1.59
N LYS A 65 -8.02 -23.36 -2.76
CA LYS A 65 -7.47 -23.80 -4.05
C LYS A 65 -6.23 -23.02 -4.46
N TRP A 66 -6.12 -21.77 -4.03
CA TRP A 66 -5.03 -20.89 -4.44
C TRP A 66 -3.71 -21.21 -3.73
N VAL A 67 -3.74 -21.41 -2.41
CA VAL A 67 -2.56 -21.81 -1.62
C VAL A 67 -2.86 -23.09 -0.84
N THR A 68 -2.37 -24.22 -1.36
CA THR A 68 -2.45 -25.54 -0.72
C THR A 68 -1.07 -25.98 -0.21
N GLU A 69 -1.00 -27.14 0.45
CA GLU A 69 0.28 -27.76 0.81
C GLU A 69 1.20 -27.96 -0.41
N ARG A 70 0.65 -28.21 -1.60
CA ARG A 70 1.43 -28.43 -2.84
C ARG A 70 2.28 -27.20 -3.18
N GLU A 71 1.69 -26.01 -3.10
CA GLU A 71 2.38 -24.75 -3.39
C GLU A 71 3.47 -24.47 -2.34
N ILE A 72 3.15 -24.63 -1.04
CA ILE A 72 4.14 -24.46 0.05
C ILE A 72 5.29 -25.47 -0.06
N ARG A 73 5.01 -26.72 -0.45
CA ARG A 73 6.04 -27.73 -0.72
C ARG A 73 6.93 -27.34 -1.91
N LYS A 74 6.34 -26.90 -3.04
CA LYS A 74 7.10 -26.41 -4.21
C LYS A 74 8.06 -25.27 -3.83
N ILE A 75 7.62 -24.34 -2.96
CA ILE A 75 8.45 -23.24 -2.46
C ILE A 75 9.68 -23.78 -1.70
N ALA A 76 9.48 -24.71 -0.76
CA ALA A 76 10.57 -25.31 0.02
C ALA A 76 11.53 -26.16 -0.84
N GLU A 77 11.01 -26.97 -1.77
CA GLU A 77 11.82 -27.82 -2.67
C GLU A 77 12.77 -26.99 -3.56
N GLN A 78 12.38 -25.76 -3.91
CA GLN A 78 13.17 -24.81 -4.69
C GLN A 78 14.18 -24.02 -3.83
N GLY A 79 14.21 -24.26 -2.52
CA GLY A 79 15.15 -23.64 -1.59
C GLY A 79 14.80 -22.23 -1.15
N LEU A 80 13.58 -21.76 -1.46
CA LEU A 80 13.02 -20.52 -0.92
C LEU A 80 12.74 -20.71 0.57
N ASN A 81 13.02 -19.69 1.37
CA ASN A 81 12.97 -19.77 2.84
C ASN A 81 11.99 -18.79 3.48
N THR A 82 11.29 -17.98 2.68
CA THR A 82 10.35 -16.95 3.16
C THR A 82 9.18 -16.81 2.19
N VAL A 83 7.97 -16.59 2.71
CA VAL A 83 6.83 -16.06 1.96
C VAL A 83 6.41 -14.71 2.52
N ARG A 84 6.08 -13.75 1.65
CA ARG A 84 5.34 -12.53 2.03
C ARG A 84 3.86 -12.76 1.78
N VAL A 85 3.04 -12.42 2.76
CA VAL A 85 1.60 -12.71 2.75
C VAL A 85 0.82 -11.40 2.88
N PRO A 86 0.42 -10.80 1.73
CA PRO A 86 -0.54 -9.71 1.68
C PRO A 86 -1.82 -10.02 2.46
N VAL A 87 -2.21 -9.15 3.41
CA VAL A 87 -3.46 -9.23 4.16
C VAL A 87 -4.12 -7.84 4.30
N GLY A 88 -5.43 -7.80 4.48
CA GLY A 88 -6.19 -6.56 4.68
C GLY A 88 -6.57 -6.29 6.14
N ASP A 89 -6.70 -5.01 6.52
CA ASP A 89 -7.08 -4.61 7.89
C ASP A 89 -8.45 -5.14 8.33
N TRP A 90 -9.37 -5.27 7.36
CA TRP A 90 -10.68 -5.89 7.49
C TRP A 90 -10.65 -7.34 8.01
N MET A 91 -9.51 -8.05 7.95
CA MET A 91 -9.37 -9.39 8.52
C MET A 91 -9.29 -9.40 10.06
N TRP A 92 -8.82 -8.31 10.69
CA TRP A 92 -8.74 -8.16 12.16
C TRP A 92 -9.70 -7.11 12.74
N LEU A 93 -10.21 -6.21 11.90
CA LEU A 93 -11.24 -5.23 12.26
C LEU A 93 -12.25 -5.10 11.09
N PRO A 94 -13.17 -6.07 10.92
CA PRO A 94 -14.11 -6.08 9.80
C PRO A 94 -15.00 -4.82 9.73
N TYR A 95 -15.32 -4.42 8.50
CA TYR A 95 -16.26 -3.34 8.19
C TYR A 95 -16.91 -3.55 6.82
N ASP A 96 -18.05 -2.93 6.55
CA ASP A 96 -18.77 -3.08 5.28
C ASP A 96 -17.92 -2.59 4.08
N PRO A 97 -17.85 -3.34 2.96
CA PRO A 97 -18.63 -4.53 2.62
C PRO A 97 -18.02 -5.88 3.06
N TYR A 98 -16.86 -5.87 3.73
CA TYR A 98 -16.10 -7.08 4.09
C TYR A 98 -16.76 -7.94 5.19
N ILE A 99 -17.62 -7.36 6.05
CA ILE A 99 -18.37 -8.10 7.08
C ILE A 99 -19.15 -9.26 6.45
N GLY A 100 -18.99 -10.49 6.95
CA GLY A 100 -19.59 -11.68 6.37
C GLY A 100 -18.82 -12.17 5.14
N CYS A 101 -18.54 -11.27 4.18
CA CYS A 101 -17.81 -11.60 2.95
C CYS A 101 -16.43 -12.24 3.25
N THR A 102 -15.65 -11.69 4.18
CA THR A 102 -14.31 -12.19 4.50
C THR A 102 -14.25 -13.13 5.70
N ASP A 103 -15.39 -13.64 6.17
CA ASP A 103 -15.46 -14.48 7.36
C ASP A 103 -14.67 -15.79 7.19
N GLY A 104 -13.74 -16.04 8.12
CA GLY A 104 -12.84 -17.20 8.09
C GLY A 104 -11.54 -17.02 7.31
N ALA A 105 -11.22 -15.80 6.85
CA ALA A 105 -9.90 -15.49 6.27
C ALA A 105 -8.75 -15.83 7.23
N LEU A 106 -8.93 -15.56 8.54
CA LEU A 106 -7.94 -15.90 9.57
C LEU A 106 -7.74 -17.42 9.72
N ASP A 107 -8.78 -18.25 9.54
CA ASP A 107 -8.66 -19.71 9.60
C ASP A 107 -7.71 -20.23 8.50
N GLU A 108 -7.88 -19.71 7.28
CA GLU A 108 -7.08 -20.10 6.11
C GLU A 108 -5.67 -19.51 6.17
N LEU A 109 -5.50 -18.30 6.74
CA LEU A 109 -4.19 -17.72 7.06
C LEU A 109 -3.42 -18.60 8.05
N TRP A 110 -4.05 -18.96 9.18
CA TRP A 110 -3.45 -19.87 10.16
C TRP A 110 -3.11 -21.23 9.55
N ARG A 111 -3.97 -21.80 8.69
CA ARG A 111 -3.66 -23.05 7.96
C ARG A 111 -2.34 -22.93 7.19
N VAL A 112 -2.12 -21.85 6.46
CA VAL A 112 -0.87 -21.68 5.69
C VAL A 112 0.33 -21.37 6.58
N ILE A 113 0.17 -20.64 7.69
CA ILE A 113 1.26 -20.41 8.66
C ILE A 113 1.77 -21.73 9.27
N HIS A 114 0.87 -22.68 9.59
CA HIS A 114 1.25 -24.03 10.02
C HIS A 114 1.93 -24.84 8.91
N LEU A 115 1.48 -24.71 7.65
CA LEU A 115 2.17 -25.35 6.51
C LEU A 115 3.58 -24.78 6.33
N CYS A 116 3.74 -23.46 6.42
CA CYS A 116 5.07 -22.83 6.36
C CYS A 116 5.98 -23.34 7.49
N GLU A 117 5.47 -23.47 8.71
CA GLU A 117 6.22 -24.07 9.84
C GLU A 117 6.65 -25.52 9.55
N GLN A 118 5.75 -26.37 9.05
CA GLN A 118 6.04 -27.77 8.69
C GLN A 118 7.13 -27.90 7.61
N TYR A 119 7.21 -26.94 6.69
CA TYR A 119 8.19 -26.92 5.59
C TYR A 119 9.41 -26.02 5.85
N GLY A 120 9.58 -25.49 7.07
CA GLY A 120 10.72 -24.64 7.44
C GLY A 120 10.74 -23.25 6.78
N ILE A 121 9.61 -22.83 6.20
CA ILE A 121 9.43 -21.53 5.54
C ILE A 121 9.03 -20.48 6.57
N ARG A 122 9.68 -19.32 6.50
CA ARG A 122 9.34 -18.14 7.30
C ARG A 122 8.21 -17.32 6.66
N VAL A 123 7.43 -16.61 7.46
CA VAL A 123 6.28 -15.81 7.00
C VAL A 123 6.50 -14.35 7.38
N LEU A 124 6.58 -13.46 6.38
CA LEU A 124 6.42 -12.02 6.54
C LEU A 124 4.95 -11.68 6.29
N VAL A 125 4.25 -11.21 7.30
CA VAL A 125 2.85 -10.77 7.16
C VAL A 125 2.84 -9.31 6.70
N ASP A 126 2.13 -8.99 5.63
CA ASP A 126 2.13 -7.65 5.06
C ASP A 126 0.73 -7.02 5.14
N LEU A 127 0.61 -5.86 5.79
CA LEU A 127 -0.63 -5.08 5.79
C LEU A 127 -0.82 -4.37 4.44
N HIS A 128 -1.27 -5.16 3.47
CA HIS A 128 -1.33 -4.82 2.05
C HIS A 128 -2.50 -3.89 1.69
N GLY A 129 -3.56 -3.89 2.49
CA GLY A 129 -4.74 -3.05 2.30
C GLY A 129 -5.28 -2.50 3.62
N VAL A 130 -5.65 -1.22 3.62
CA VAL A 130 -6.27 -0.54 4.78
C VAL A 130 -7.52 0.24 4.39
N ARG A 131 -8.41 0.47 5.36
CA ARG A 131 -9.60 1.30 5.20
C ARG A 131 -9.30 2.64 4.51
N ARG A 132 -10.12 2.93 3.49
CA ARG A 132 -10.03 4.11 2.58
C ARG A 132 -8.78 4.15 1.67
N SER A 133 -8.04 3.04 1.59
CA SER A 133 -6.85 2.82 0.74
C SER A 133 -5.66 3.77 0.99
N GLN A 134 -4.47 3.18 1.03
CA GLN A 134 -3.20 3.89 1.11
C GLN A 134 -2.61 4.31 -0.25
N ASN A 135 -3.20 3.85 -1.36
CA ASN A 135 -2.70 4.14 -2.70
C ASN A 135 -3.74 4.32 -3.82
N GLY A 136 -5.00 3.95 -3.61
CA GLY A 136 -6.06 3.97 -4.62
C GLY A 136 -5.91 2.92 -5.72
N PHE A 137 -5.02 1.94 -5.58
CA PHE A 137 -4.90 0.79 -6.47
C PHE A 137 -5.81 -0.36 -6.02
N ASP A 138 -6.14 -1.25 -6.95
CA ASP A 138 -6.82 -2.52 -6.69
C ASP A 138 -6.07 -3.40 -5.69
N ASN A 139 -4.73 -3.35 -5.68
CA ASN A 139 -3.90 -4.10 -4.72
C ASN A 139 -4.19 -3.78 -3.24
N SER A 140 -4.66 -2.56 -2.92
CA SER A 140 -5.07 -2.18 -1.56
C SER A 140 -6.43 -2.77 -1.14
N GLY A 141 -7.09 -3.51 -2.04
CA GLY A 141 -8.46 -3.98 -1.91
C GLY A 141 -9.53 -2.99 -2.37
N HIS A 142 -9.21 -1.70 -2.53
CA HIS A 142 -10.18 -0.65 -2.91
C HIS A 142 -9.56 0.42 -3.83
N ILE A 143 -9.98 0.43 -5.09
CA ILE A 143 -9.70 1.49 -6.07
C ILE A 143 -10.45 2.76 -5.67
N MET A 144 -9.73 3.87 -5.54
CA MET A 144 -10.33 5.15 -5.11
C MET A 144 -10.65 6.06 -6.30
N ASN A 145 -11.78 6.77 -6.20
CA ASN A 145 -12.24 7.79 -7.15
C ASN A 145 -12.49 7.30 -8.59
N VAL A 146 -13.25 6.20 -8.72
CA VAL A 146 -13.84 5.79 -10.00
C VAL A 146 -15.11 6.59 -10.28
N THR A 147 -15.17 7.29 -11.42
CA THR A 147 -16.34 8.07 -11.86
C THR A 147 -16.92 7.46 -13.13
N TRP A 148 -18.15 6.97 -13.07
CA TRP A 148 -18.84 6.32 -14.19
C TRP A 148 -19.52 7.31 -15.15
N SER A 149 -19.70 6.90 -16.41
CA SER A 149 -20.57 7.59 -17.38
C SER A 149 -22.05 7.29 -17.14
N ASP A 150 -22.95 8.21 -17.56
CA ASP A 150 -24.41 8.09 -17.39
C ASP A 150 -25.02 6.82 -18.00
N ASP A 151 -24.35 6.22 -19.00
CA ASP A 151 -24.76 4.97 -19.66
C ASP A 151 -24.14 3.70 -19.02
N GLY A 152 -23.28 3.86 -18.02
CA GLY A 152 -22.55 2.79 -17.35
C GLY A 152 -21.53 2.04 -18.23
N GLN A 153 -21.27 2.50 -19.46
CA GLN A 153 -20.39 1.80 -20.41
C GLN A 153 -18.91 2.19 -20.28
N SER A 154 -18.60 3.26 -19.54
CA SER A 154 -17.24 3.72 -19.32
C SER A 154 -17.04 4.35 -17.94
N PHE A 155 -15.77 4.48 -17.52
CA PHE A 155 -15.39 5.14 -16.27
C PHE A 155 -14.05 5.88 -16.38
N SER A 156 -13.90 6.91 -15.56
CA SER A 156 -12.65 7.61 -15.30
C SER A 156 -12.06 7.14 -13.97
N HIS A 157 -10.78 6.77 -13.96
CA HIS A 157 -10.07 6.35 -12.74
C HIS A 157 -8.65 6.93 -12.67
N TRP A 158 -7.78 6.60 -13.63
CA TRP A 158 -6.37 7.04 -13.58
C TRP A 158 -6.15 8.57 -13.43
N PRO A 159 -6.96 9.46 -14.01
CA PRO A 159 -6.87 10.92 -13.77
C PRO A 159 -7.36 11.38 -12.40
N SER A 160 -8.14 10.56 -11.70
CA SER A 160 -8.82 10.89 -10.43
C SER A 160 -8.32 10.12 -9.22
N ARG A 161 -7.50 9.06 -9.40
CA ARG A 161 -6.91 8.21 -8.35
C ARG A 161 -6.36 9.05 -7.18
N SER A 162 -6.81 8.71 -5.97
CA SER A 162 -6.27 9.26 -4.72
C SER A 162 -6.10 8.18 -3.66
N ALA A 163 -5.61 8.52 -2.48
CA ALA A 163 -5.65 7.64 -1.31
C ALA A 163 -6.28 8.38 -0.12
N ALA A 164 -7.32 7.81 0.51
CA ALA A 164 -8.10 8.50 1.53
C ALA A 164 -7.89 7.95 2.95
N TRP A 165 -6.98 6.99 3.16
CA TRP A 165 -6.70 6.44 4.49
C TRP A 165 -6.29 7.52 5.51
N GLN A 166 -5.36 8.40 5.13
CA GLN A 166 -4.76 9.40 6.03
C GLN A 166 -5.42 10.78 5.99
N GLY A 167 -6.47 11.02 5.20
CA GLY A 167 -7.08 12.35 5.07
C GLY A 167 -7.82 12.59 3.76
N SER A 168 -8.36 13.79 3.60
CA SER A 168 -8.90 14.27 2.32
C SER A 168 -7.78 14.81 1.44
N PHE A 169 -7.62 14.26 0.22
CA PHE A 169 -6.65 14.73 -0.76
C PHE A 169 -7.27 15.77 -1.72
N ASP A 170 -6.57 16.88 -1.93
CA ASP A 170 -6.90 17.89 -2.94
C ASP A 170 -6.06 17.64 -4.21
N PRO A 171 -6.67 17.22 -5.34
CA PRO A 171 -5.96 16.98 -6.60
C PRO A 171 -5.51 18.26 -7.32
N LEU A 172 -6.00 19.45 -6.94
CA LEU A 172 -5.61 20.72 -7.54
C LEU A 172 -4.32 21.27 -6.91
N THR A 173 -4.10 21.05 -5.62
CA THR A 173 -2.85 21.41 -4.93
C THR A 173 -1.86 20.25 -4.80
N MET A 174 -2.33 19.01 -5.01
CA MET A 174 -1.59 17.77 -4.77
C MET A 174 -1.17 17.59 -3.30
N THR A 175 -2.04 18.01 -2.36
CA THR A 175 -1.79 17.95 -0.90
C THR A 175 -3.00 17.40 -0.15
N TYR A 176 -2.80 16.94 1.08
CA TYR A 176 -3.91 16.68 2.00
C TYR A 176 -4.42 17.97 2.64
N SER A 177 -5.74 18.18 2.61
CA SER A 177 -6.41 19.31 3.27
C SER A 177 -6.77 19.03 4.73
N THR A 178 -6.90 17.74 5.09
CA THR A 178 -7.17 17.24 6.45
C THR A 178 -6.31 16.01 6.74
N ILE A 179 -6.10 15.68 8.02
CA ILE A 179 -5.46 14.42 8.44
C ILE A 179 -6.44 13.58 9.27
N ASN A 180 -6.66 12.34 8.82
CA ASN A 180 -7.58 11.35 9.36
C ASN A 180 -6.92 10.49 10.46
N TRP A 181 -6.60 11.13 11.58
CA TRP A 181 -5.88 10.49 12.71
C TRP A 181 -6.59 9.26 13.29
N ASP A 182 -7.92 9.18 13.22
CA ASP A 182 -8.65 8.03 13.74
C ASP A 182 -8.49 6.78 12.87
N ASN A 183 -8.40 6.94 11.54
CA ASN A 183 -8.09 5.83 10.64
C ASN A 183 -6.63 5.39 10.79
N ILE A 184 -5.68 6.33 10.89
CA ILE A 184 -4.27 6.03 11.17
C ILE A 184 -4.13 5.25 12.48
N ARG A 185 -4.81 5.68 13.56
CA ARG A 185 -4.83 4.96 14.85
C ARG A 185 -5.51 3.60 14.74
N SER A 186 -6.56 3.47 13.92
CA SER A 186 -7.20 2.19 13.62
C SER A 186 -6.23 1.22 12.93
N THR A 187 -5.41 1.69 11.99
CA THR A 187 -4.34 0.89 11.36
C THR A 187 -3.30 0.44 12.39
N VAL A 188 -2.85 1.31 13.30
CA VAL A 188 -1.94 0.93 14.40
C VAL A 188 -2.57 -0.14 15.32
N GLN A 189 -3.86 -0.02 15.65
CA GLN A 189 -4.59 -1.04 16.42
C GLN A 189 -4.69 -2.39 15.69
N VAL A 190 -4.82 -2.37 14.37
CA VAL A 190 -4.79 -3.59 13.54
C VAL A 190 -3.41 -4.24 13.56
N LEU A 191 -2.33 -3.47 13.42
CA LEU A 191 -0.96 -4.00 13.56
C LEU A 191 -0.73 -4.63 14.95
N GLN A 192 -1.27 -4.04 16.02
CA GLN A 192 -1.25 -4.66 17.35
C GLN A 192 -2.03 -6.00 17.38
N ARG A 193 -3.21 -6.06 16.78
CA ARG A 193 -4.02 -7.29 16.69
C ARG A 193 -3.32 -8.40 15.90
N ILE A 194 -2.66 -8.05 14.79
CA ILE A 194 -1.84 -9.00 14.02
C ILE A 194 -0.73 -9.56 14.91
N ALA A 195 0.04 -8.68 15.58
CA ALA A 195 1.11 -9.09 16.50
C ALA A 195 0.60 -10.00 17.64
N ILE A 196 -0.46 -9.60 18.36
CA ILE A 196 -1.07 -10.41 19.43
C ILE A 196 -1.52 -11.79 18.93
N SER A 197 -2.17 -11.84 17.75
CA SER A 197 -2.78 -13.07 17.23
C SER A 197 -1.76 -14.05 16.63
N LEU A 198 -0.62 -13.58 16.11
CA LEU A 198 0.33 -14.42 15.38
C LEU A 198 1.68 -14.65 16.08
N ARG A 199 2.03 -13.89 17.14
CA ARG A 199 3.31 -14.04 17.88
C ARG A 199 3.61 -15.44 18.45
N HIS A 200 2.60 -16.30 18.51
CA HIS A 200 2.71 -17.66 19.02
C HIS A 200 3.19 -18.66 17.95
N PHE A 201 3.20 -18.28 16.67
CA PHE A 201 3.71 -19.10 15.57
C PHE A 201 5.21 -18.83 15.35
N PRO A 202 6.09 -19.85 15.50
CA PRO A 202 7.54 -19.68 15.36
C PRO A 202 7.99 -19.43 13.91
N SER A 203 7.11 -19.69 12.92
CA SER A 203 7.37 -19.42 11.51
C SER A 203 7.25 -17.94 11.13
N ILE A 204 6.68 -17.06 11.97
CA ILE A 204 6.56 -15.64 11.63
C ILE A 204 7.93 -14.94 11.73
N LEU A 205 8.46 -14.49 10.58
CA LEU A 205 9.63 -13.62 10.49
C LEU A 205 9.33 -12.25 11.10
N GLY A 206 8.14 -11.73 10.83
CA GLY A 206 7.70 -10.43 11.30
C GLY A 206 6.55 -9.86 10.48
N ILE A 207 6.45 -8.53 10.49
CA ILE A 207 5.35 -7.78 9.88
C ILE A 207 5.85 -6.60 9.06
N GLU A 208 5.22 -6.34 7.92
CA GLU A 208 5.30 -5.09 7.18
C GLU A 208 4.13 -4.18 7.57
N ALA A 209 4.45 -2.94 7.93
CA ALA A 209 3.50 -2.05 8.59
C ALA A 209 2.42 -1.48 7.66
N LEU A 210 2.73 -1.28 6.38
CA LEU A 210 1.81 -0.83 5.34
C LEU A 210 2.47 -0.93 3.95
N ASN A 211 1.93 -1.76 3.06
CA ASN A 211 2.37 -1.85 1.66
C ASN A 211 2.13 -0.54 0.89
N GLU A 212 3.06 -0.15 0.01
CA GLU A 212 2.87 0.91 -1.00
C GLU A 212 2.10 2.19 -0.58
N PRO A 213 2.40 2.89 0.55
CA PRO A 213 1.75 4.16 0.82
C PRO A 213 2.11 5.15 -0.29
N TRP A 214 1.14 5.70 -1.02
CA TRP A 214 1.43 6.46 -2.25
C TRP A 214 2.31 7.71 -2.03
N GLN A 215 2.92 8.18 -3.11
CA GLN A 215 3.96 9.20 -3.13
C GLN A 215 3.54 10.58 -2.57
N PHE A 216 2.24 10.89 -2.53
CA PHE A 216 1.70 12.15 -2.00
C PHE A 216 1.33 12.10 -0.51
N THR A 217 1.55 10.96 0.16
CA THR A 217 1.51 10.83 1.61
C THR A 217 2.46 11.84 2.28
N PRO A 218 1.98 12.73 3.18
CA PRO A 218 2.84 13.62 3.96
C PRO A 218 3.84 12.78 4.77
N LEU A 219 5.13 12.97 4.47
CA LEU A 219 6.16 12.03 4.91
C LEU A 219 6.42 12.13 6.42
N ASP A 220 6.14 13.28 7.02
CA ASP A 220 6.13 13.51 8.47
C ASP A 220 5.01 12.73 9.17
N VAL A 221 3.80 12.72 8.60
CA VAL A 221 2.66 11.91 9.09
C VAL A 221 2.95 10.41 8.94
N LEU A 222 3.52 9.98 7.81
CA LEU A 222 3.91 8.57 7.61
C LEU A 222 5.01 8.13 8.58
N LYS A 223 6.01 8.97 8.83
CA LYS A 223 7.08 8.70 9.81
C LYS A 223 6.52 8.67 11.24
N ALA A 224 5.55 9.53 11.58
CA ALA A 224 4.85 9.42 12.86
C ALA A 224 4.08 8.09 13.00
N PHE A 225 3.34 7.69 11.97
CA PHE A 225 2.63 6.39 11.92
C PHE A 225 3.57 5.20 12.08
N TYR A 226 4.63 5.12 11.26
CA TYR A 226 5.60 4.01 11.33
C TYR A 226 6.33 3.95 12.68
N TRP A 227 6.59 5.09 13.32
CA TRP A 227 7.19 5.12 14.66
C TRP A 227 6.24 4.60 15.74
N GLU A 228 4.96 5.02 15.73
CA GLU A 228 3.95 4.52 16.67
C GLU A 228 3.72 3.01 16.45
N ALA A 229 3.54 2.58 15.20
CA ALA A 229 3.39 1.19 14.80
C ALA A 229 4.58 0.30 15.24
N TYR A 230 5.82 0.78 15.09
CA TYR A 230 7.01 0.03 15.53
C TYR A 230 6.99 -0.28 17.02
N TRP A 231 6.71 0.72 17.87
CA TRP A 231 6.66 0.51 19.32
C TRP A 231 5.46 -0.34 19.75
N THR A 232 4.30 -0.17 19.11
CA THR A 232 3.11 -1.00 19.34
C THR A 232 3.36 -2.47 18.97
N VAL A 233 3.99 -2.77 17.82
CA VAL A 233 4.35 -4.15 17.45
C VAL A 233 5.44 -4.70 18.36
N ARG A 234 6.49 -3.93 18.68
CA ARG A 234 7.59 -4.34 19.57
C ARG A 234 7.13 -4.69 20.98
N ALA A 235 6.07 -4.06 21.49
CA ALA A 235 5.49 -4.37 22.79
C ALA A 235 4.87 -5.78 22.85
N GLU A 236 4.28 -6.24 21.74
CA GLU A 236 3.59 -7.54 21.67
C GLU A 236 4.47 -8.67 21.12
N ALA A 237 5.40 -8.35 20.20
CA ALA A 237 6.27 -9.27 19.48
C ALA A 237 7.71 -8.72 19.38
N PRO A 238 8.48 -8.69 20.49
CA PRO A 238 9.74 -7.94 20.58
C PRO A 238 10.87 -8.43 19.66
N HIS A 239 10.78 -9.64 19.10
CA HIS A 239 11.82 -10.24 18.25
C HIS A 239 11.54 -10.20 16.74
N TRP A 240 10.33 -9.80 16.32
CA TRP A 240 9.96 -9.79 14.90
C TRP A 240 10.77 -8.82 14.05
N LEU A 241 10.89 -9.10 12.76
CA LEU A 241 11.23 -8.08 11.77
C LEU A 241 10.06 -7.07 11.68
N PHE A 242 10.38 -5.79 11.63
CA PHE A 242 9.43 -4.71 11.34
C PHE A 242 9.84 -4.04 10.03
N VAL A 243 9.04 -4.23 8.99
CA VAL A 243 9.32 -3.72 7.64
C VAL A 243 8.46 -2.48 7.38
N ILE A 244 9.04 -1.48 6.71
CA ILE A 244 8.32 -0.30 6.23
C ILE A 244 8.55 -0.13 4.72
N HIS A 245 7.50 0.07 3.93
CA HIS A 245 7.65 0.35 2.50
C HIS A 245 8.11 1.81 2.27
N ASP A 246 8.97 2.03 1.28
CA ASP A 246 9.62 3.32 1.00
C ASP A 246 8.70 4.46 0.50
N SER A 247 7.41 4.18 0.32
CA SER A 247 6.41 5.15 -0.15
C SER A 247 6.78 5.83 -1.47
N PHE A 248 7.40 5.05 -2.37
CA PHE A 248 7.93 5.44 -3.69
C PHE A 248 9.00 6.53 -3.62
N ARG A 249 9.71 6.62 -2.49
CA ARG A 249 10.61 7.73 -2.10
C ARG A 249 11.85 7.22 -1.35
N LEU A 250 12.49 6.20 -1.90
CA LEU A 250 13.60 5.44 -1.31
C LEU A 250 14.72 6.28 -0.65
N GLU A 251 15.16 7.36 -1.28
CA GLU A 251 16.21 8.24 -0.76
C GLU A 251 15.79 9.05 0.50
N GLU A 252 14.49 9.29 0.70
CA GLU A 252 13.95 10.15 1.78
C GLU A 252 13.98 9.47 3.17
N TRP A 253 14.43 8.22 3.28
CA TRP A 253 14.48 7.44 4.52
C TRP A 253 15.83 7.48 5.24
N SER A 254 16.81 8.23 4.69
CA SER A 254 18.13 8.37 5.29
C SER A 254 18.07 8.84 6.76
N GLY A 255 18.76 8.13 7.64
CA GLY A 255 18.78 8.39 9.08
C GLY A 255 17.50 8.06 9.87
N TYR A 256 16.38 7.75 9.22
CA TYR A 256 15.14 7.39 9.90
C TYR A 256 15.22 5.99 10.54
N MET A 257 14.72 5.86 11.77
CA MET A 257 14.81 4.67 12.62
C MET A 257 16.24 4.10 12.78
N LYS A 258 17.27 4.94 12.60
CA LYS A 258 18.66 4.53 12.78
C LYS A 258 18.89 4.01 14.20
N GLY A 259 19.57 2.86 14.32
CA GLY A 259 19.80 2.18 15.60
C GLY A 259 18.62 1.37 16.14
N CYS A 260 17.43 1.43 15.53
CA CYS A 260 16.31 0.57 15.92
C CYS A 260 16.56 -0.88 15.53
N GLN A 261 16.25 -1.82 16.42
CA GLN A 261 16.56 -3.24 16.21
C GLN A 261 15.49 -3.92 15.35
N GLY A 262 15.92 -4.85 14.49
CA GLY A 262 15.03 -5.66 13.66
C GLY A 262 14.13 -4.84 12.74
N VAL A 263 14.64 -3.74 12.16
CA VAL A 263 13.90 -2.90 11.20
C VAL A 263 14.55 -3.03 9.83
N ALA A 264 13.74 -3.14 8.78
CA ALA A 264 14.18 -3.05 7.38
C ALA A 264 13.32 -2.04 6.61
N LEU A 265 13.90 -1.45 5.57
CA LEU A 265 13.19 -0.64 4.59
C LEU A 265 12.97 -1.49 3.35
N ASP A 266 11.73 -1.56 2.90
CA ASP A 266 11.32 -2.25 1.70
C ASP A 266 11.21 -1.31 0.50
N THR A 267 11.53 -1.84 -0.69
CA THR A 267 11.47 -1.13 -1.97
C THR A 267 11.04 -2.06 -3.10
N HIS A 268 10.09 -1.61 -3.92
CA HIS A 268 9.54 -2.36 -5.03
C HIS A 268 10.30 -2.07 -6.34
N VAL A 269 10.86 -3.11 -6.98
CA VAL A 269 11.73 -2.99 -8.16
C VAL A 269 11.09 -3.67 -9.37
N GLN A 270 10.21 -2.94 -10.04
CA GLN A 270 9.53 -3.37 -11.27
C GLN A 270 10.09 -2.66 -12.51
N GLN A 271 10.08 -3.33 -13.66
CA GLN A 271 10.53 -2.78 -14.95
C GLN A 271 9.41 -2.66 -16.00
N ALA A 272 8.24 -3.25 -15.72
CA ALA A 272 7.10 -3.42 -16.62
C ALA A 272 6.45 -2.12 -17.17
N TRP A 273 6.91 -0.95 -16.74
CA TRP A 273 6.33 0.34 -17.12
C TRP A 273 7.36 1.30 -17.79
N PHE A 274 8.64 0.92 -17.85
CA PHE A 274 9.75 1.77 -18.29
C PHE A 274 9.77 2.02 -19.81
N ASP A 275 10.34 3.15 -20.26
CA ASP A 275 10.55 3.49 -21.68
C ASP A 275 11.79 2.83 -22.31
N ILE A 276 12.17 1.64 -21.82
CA ILE A 276 13.40 0.95 -22.19
C ILE A 276 13.26 0.27 -23.55
N ARG A 277 14.26 0.46 -24.41
CA ARG A 277 14.20 0.19 -25.86
C ARG A 277 14.88 -1.12 -26.30
N SER A 278 15.50 -1.85 -25.38
CA SER A 278 16.24 -3.08 -25.70
C SER A 278 16.42 -3.99 -24.49
N GLN A 279 16.55 -5.29 -24.76
CA GLN A 279 16.87 -6.33 -23.77
C GLN A 279 18.08 -5.98 -22.90
N GLN A 280 19.18 -5.54 -23.53
CA GLN A 280 20.42 -5.14 -22.86
C GLN A 280 20.19 -4.07 -21.79
N SER A 281 19.31 -3.10 -22.04
CA SER A 281 19.07 -2.00 -21.10
C SER A 281 18.21 -2.43 -19.90
N PHE A 282 17.40 -3.49 -20.00
CA PHE A 282 16.77 -4.12 -18.82
C PHE A 282 17.80 -4.84 -17.92
N LEU A 283 18.80 -5.49 -18.52
CA LEU A 283 19.93 -6.12 -17.81
C LEU A 283 20.81 -5.09 -17.10
N GLU A 284 21.19 -4.02 -17.80
CA GLU A 284 21.96 -2.90 -17.23
C GLU A 284 21.20 -2.20 -16.10
N ASN A 285 19.89 -1.95 -16.28
CA ASN A 285 19.05 -1.38 -15.23
C ASN A 285 18.98 -2.31 -14.01
N ALA A 286 18.82 -3.62 -14.20
CA ALA A 286 18.81 -4.59 -13.10
C ALA A 286 20.13 -4.54 -12.30
N CYS A 287 21.29 -4.55 -12.95
CA CYS A 287 22.57 -4.43 -12.24
C CYS A 287 22.79 -3.07 -11.58
N SER A 288 22.25 -1.97 -12.11
CA SER A 288 22.42 -0.64 -11.51
C SER A 288 21.86 -0.54 -10.08
N TRP A 289 20.83 -1.34 -9.77
CA TRP A 289 20.27 -1.44 -8.41
C TRP A 289 21.27 -1.94 -7.38
N ARG A 290 22.26 -2.75 -7.77
CA ARG A 290 23.28 -3.25 -6.84
C ARG A 290 24.04 -2.09 -6.17
N GLN A 291 24.43 -1.10 -6.96
CA GLN A 291 25.14 0.08 -6.45
C GLN A 291 24.21 0.96 -5.60
N ARG A 292 22.95 1.15 -6.02
CA ARG A 292 21.95 1.94 -5.29
C ARG A 292 21.65 1.33 -3.91
N ILE A 293 21.41 0.01 -3.85
CA ILE A 293 21.18 -0.75 -2.61
C ILE A 293 22.37 -0.64 -1.66
N ARG A 294 23.61 -0.79 -2.15
CA ARG A 294 24.82 -0.60 -1.33
C ARG A 294 24.87 0.81 -0.72
N ALA A 295 24.75 1.84 -1.55
CA ALA A 295 24.89 3.24 -1.13
C ALA A 295 23.80 3.67 -0.12
N LEU A 296 22.56 3.20 -0.29
CA LEU A 296 21.47 3.50 0.64
C LEU A 296 21.70 2.89 2.02
N GLN A 297 22.17 1.64 2.11
CA GLN A 297 22.41 0.94 3.38
C GLN A 297 23.53 1.56 4.24
N GLU A 298 24.34 2.48 3.70
CA GLU A 298 25.30 3.25 4.50
C GLU A 298 24.62 4.34 5.36
N THR A 299 23.42 4.81 4.96
CA THR A 299 22.76 5.98 5.58
C THR A 299 21.34 5.70 6.09
N SER A 300 20.62 4.80 5.42
CA SER A 300 19.24 4.37 5.71
C SER A 300 19.21 3.07 6.55
N LEU A 301 18.04 2.45 6.62
CA LEU A 301 17.83 1.08 7.12
C LEU A 301 18.40 0.03 6.14
N PRO A 302 18.59 -1.23 6.57
CA PRO A 302 18.89 -2.34 5.67
C PRO A 302 17.77 -2.52 4.62
N ILE A 303 18.15 -2.76 3.36
CA ILE A 303 17.21 -2.80 2.23
C ILE A 303 16.79 -4.24 1.95
N LEU A 304 15.48 -4.48 2.01
CA LEU A 304 14.81 -5.68 1.50
C LEU A 304 14.09 -5.32 0.20
N VAL A 305 14.04 -6.24 -0.78
CA VAL A 305 13.31 -6.02 -2.05
C VAL A 305 12.09 -6.97 -2.06
N CYS A 306 10.96 -6.55 -1.49
CA CYS A 306 9.79 -7.42 -1.30
C CYS A 306 8.96 -7.65 -2.57
N GLU A 307 9.09 -6.81 -3.59
CA GLU A 307 8.45 -7.04 -4.88
C GLU A 307 9.39 -6.75 -6.06
N TRP A 308 9.59 -7.76 -6.89
CA TRP A 308 10.19 -7.67 -8.21
C TRP A 308 9.66 -8.80 -9.10
N SER A 309 9.57 -8.56 -10.40
CA SER A 309 9.16 -9.55 -11.40
C SER A 309 10.17 -9.65 -12.54
N LEU A 310 9.96 -10.56 -13.49
CA LEU A 310 10.70 -10.57 -14.75
C LEU A 310 10.09 -9.62 -15.80
N ALA A 311 8.94 -9.00 -15.54
CA ALA A 311 8.19 -8.31 -16.58
C ALA A 311 8.87 -7.05 -17.14
N THR A 312 9.01 -7.02 -18.47
CA THR A 312 9.59 -5.93 -19.26
C THR A 312 8.56 -4.93 -19.80
N ASP A 313 7.27 -5.28 -19.73
CA ASP A 313 6.13 -4.45 -20.11
C ASP A 313 4.88 -4.87 -19.31
N ASN A 314 3.78 -4.14 -19.50
CA ASN A 314 2.53 -4.32 -18.75
C ASN A 314 1.34 -4.81 -19.60
N CYS A 315 1.60 -5.62 -20.63
CA CYS A 315 0.56 -6.22 -21.47
C CYS A 315 -0.30 -7.30 -20.79
N ASN A 316 0.08 -7.77 -19.60
CA ASN A 316 -0.72 -8.73 -18.84
C ASN A 316 -2.10 -8.13 -18.51
N MET A 317 -3.18 -8.84 -18.84
CA MET A 317 -4.53 -8.30 -18.79
C MET A 317 -4.91 -7.82 -17.38
N TRP A 318 -5.53 -6.65 -17.30
CA TRP A 318 -5.91 -5.94 -16.06
C TRP A 318 -4.80 -5.53 -15.10
N LEU A 319 -3.51 -5.66 -15.46
CA LEU A 319 -2.37 -5.25 -14.62
C LEU A 319 -2.36 -3.74 -14.26
N ASN A 320 -3.11 -2.93 -14.99
CA ASN A 320 -3.34 -1.51 -14.73
C ASN A 320 -4.80 -1.22 -14.30
N GLY A 321 -5.48 -2.22 -13.71
CA GLY A 321 -6.89 -2.18 -13.28
C GLY A 321 -7.84 -2.97 -14.20
N PHE A 322 -8.94 -3.46 -13.64
CA PHE A 322 -10.02 -4.13 -14.39
C PHE A 322 -10.57 -3.20 -15.49
N HIS A 323 -10.56 -3.66 -16.75
CA HIS A 323 -10.96 -2.91 -17.96
C HIS A 323 -10.27 -1.57 -18.23
N ASP A 324 -9.20 -1.25 -17.50
CA ASP A 324 -8.48 0.03 -17.63
C ASP A 324 -7.01 -0.18 -18.05
N ASN A 325 -6.37 0.91 -18.45
CA ASN A 325 -4.93 1.04 -18.53
C ASN A 325 -4.51 2.43 -18.06
N ALA A 326 -3.33 2.56 -17.48
CA ALA A 326 -2.73 3.87 -17.28
C ALA A 326 -2.64 4.58 -18.66
N PRO A 327 -3.03 5.85 -18.81
CA PRO A 327 -2.99 6.52 -20.11
C PRO A 327 -1.58 6.49 -20.72
N GLY A 328 -1.49 6.03 -21.98
CA GLY A 328 -0.21 5.75 -22.65
C GLY A 328 0.27 4.30 -22.54
N PHE A 329 -0.52 3.39 -21.96
CA PHE A 329 -0.21 1.96 -21.86
C PHE A 329 -1.25 1.06 -22.55
N PRO A 330 -0.86 -0.17 -22.94
CA PRO A 330 0.52 -0.69 -22.99
C PRO A 330 1.39 0.04 -24.02
N LYS A 331 2.70 0.12 -23.78
CA LYS A 331 3.68 0.80 -24.67
C LYS A 331 4.14 -0.04 -25.86
N VAL A 332 3.79 -1.33 -25.87
CA VAL A 332 4.18 -2.31 -26.88
C VAL A 332 2.96 -3.02 -27.43
N GLU A 333 3.09 -3.68 -28.59
CA GLU A 333 2.06 -4.57 -29.11
C GLU A 333 2.00 -5.84 -28.26
N CYS A 334 0.86 -6.11 -27.65
CA CYS A 334 0.66 -7.27 -26.78
C CYS A 334 0.43 -8.57 -27.56
N GLY A 335 0.81 -9.69 -26.93
CA GLY A 335 0.41 -11.02 -27.35
C GLY A 335 -0.98 -11.38 -26.83
N SER A 336 -1.38 -12.62 -27.08
CA SER A 336 -2.56 -13.19 -26.40
C SER A 336 -2.40 -14.69 -26.18
N VAL A 337 -2.99 -15.18 -25.10
CA VAL A 337 -3.15 -16.61 -24.79
C VAL A 337 -4.63 -16.96 -24.73
N VAL A 338 -4.95 -18.25 -24.63
CA VAL A 338 -6.30 -18.67 -24.18
C VAL A 338 -6.44 -18.26 -22.72
N CYS A 339 -7.55 -17.63 -22.36
CA CYS A 339 -7.82 -17.24 -20.98
C CYS A 339 -7.91 -18.49 -20.06
N PRO A 340 -7.52 -18.40 -18.78
CA PRO A 340 -7.72 -19.45 -17.79
C PRO A 340 -9.21 -19.78 -17.60
N SER A 341 -9.50 -21.01 -17.16
CA SER A 341 -10.84 -21.42 -16.74
C SER A 341 -11.04 -21.12 -15.25
N PRO A 342 -12.22 -20.65 -14.81
CA PRO A 342 -12.54 -20.41 -13.40
C PRO A 342 -12.21 -21.59 -12.48
N GLN A 343 -11.37 -21.33 -11.47
CA GLN A 343 -11.04 -22.33 -10.45
C GLN A 343 -12.14 -22.46 -9.39
N VAL A 344 -12.96 -21.42 -9.20
CA VAL A 344 -14.08 -21.37 -8.25
C VAL A 344 -15.40 -21.72 -8.95
N SER A 345 -16.21 -22.55 -8.30
CA SER A 345 -17.48 -23.05 -8.82
C SER A 345 -18.53 -21.95 -8.97
N GLY A 346 -19.39 -22.08 -9.99
CA GLY A 346 -20.48 -21.15 -10.28
C GLY A 346 -20.12 -19.96 -11.18
N ILE A 347 -18.84 -19.67 -11.37
CA ILE A 347 -18.37 -18.58 -12.23
C ILE A 347 -18.37 -19.04 -13.70
N ALA A 348 -18.88 -18.19 -14.59
CA ALA A 348 -18.85 -18.43 -16.03
C ALA A 348 -17.43 -18.25 -16.59
N GLY A 349 -17.09 -19.03 -17.61
CA GLY A 349 -15.81 -18.90 -18.31
C GLY A 349 -15.65 -17.55 -19.04
N PRO A 350 -14.44 -17.25 -19.55
CA PRO A 350 -14.12 -16.02 -20.26
C PRO A 350 -15.08 -15.79 -21.46
N PRO A 351 -15.49 -14.54 -21.74
CA PRO A 351 -16.50 -14.24 -22.74
C PRO A 351 -16.07 -14.67 -24.14
N GLN A 352 -17.00 -15.31 -24.86
CA GLN A 352 -16.77 -15.91 -26.18
C GLN A 352 -16.97 -14.93 -27.35
N GLY A 353 -17.24 -13.66 -27.06
CA GLY A 353 -17.27 -12.56 -28.03
C GLY A 353 -16.27 -11.47 -27.63
N SER A 354 -16.31 -10.32 -28.32
CA SER A 354 -15.70 -9.08 -27.82
C SER A 354 -16.44 -8.62 -26.56
N SER A 355 -15.73 -8.36 -25.46
CA SER A 355 -16.37 -7.80 -24.25
C SER A 355 -17.03 -6.45 -24.57
N PRO A 356 -18.30 -6.22 -24.18
CA PRO A 356 -19.00 -4.98 -24.52
C PRO A 356 -18.42 -3.77 -23.76
N GLY A 357 -18.02 -3.99 -22.51
CA GLY A 357 -17.55 -3.00 -21.54
C GLY A 357 -17.70 -3.55 -20.11
N PRO A 358 -17.65 -2.70 -19.08
CA PRO A 358 -17.38 -1.25 -19.16
C PRO A 358 -15.92 -0.97 -19.54
N ARG A 359 -15.55 0.28 -19.83
CA ARG A 359 -14.19 0.64 -20.28
C ARG A 359 -13.59 1.78 -19.46
N GLY A 360 -12.34 1.61 -19.04
CA GLY A 360 -11.61 2.63 -18.30
C GLY A 360 -11.13 3.81 -19.16
N THR A 361 -10.21 4.59 -18.61
CA THR A 361 -9.64 5.79 -19.25
C THR A 361 -8.59 5.44 -20.31
N GLY A 362 -7.87 4.32 -20.13
CA GLY A 362 -6.82 3.88 -21.03
C GLY A 362 -7.29 3.06 -22.23
N SER A 363 -6.33 2.46 -22.92
CA SER A 363 -6.57 1.40 -23.92
C SER A 363 -7.34 0.26 -23.26
N PRO A 364 -8.48 -0.23 -23.78
CA PRO A 364 -9.26 -1.28 -23.12
C PRO A 364 -8.45 -2.57 -22.92
N SER A 365 -8.30 -3.00 -21.67
CA SER A 365 -7.71 -4.28 -21.29
C SER A 365 -8.84 -5.26 -20.99
N ALA A 366 -9.12 -6.21 -21.88
CA ALA A 366 -10.31 -7.08 -21.74
C ALA A 366 -10.14 -8.44 -22.42
N PRO A 367 -10.82 -9.50 -21.95
CA PRO A 367 -10.96 -10.74 -22.69
C PRO A 367 -11.71 -10.52 -24.02
N SER A 368 -11.32 -11.26 -25.06
CA SER A 368 -12.00 -11.23 -26.35
C SER A 368 -11.96 -12.60 -27.01
N ASN A 369 -13.12 -13.16 -27.34
CA ASN A 369 -13.28 -14.47 -27.96
C ASN A 369 -12.52 -15.60 -27.20
N GLY A 370 -12.63 -15.60 -25.87
CA GLY A 370 -11.92 -16.55 -25.00
C GLY A 370 -10.39 -16.34 -24.89
N ARG A 371 -9.86 -15.24 -25.43
CA ARG A 371 -8.42 -14.90 -25.37
C ARG A 371 -8.14 -13.72 -24.44
N CYS A 372 -7.02 -13.80 -23.73
CA CYS A 372 -6.56 -12.82 -22.75
C CYS A 372 -5.24 -12.20 -23.23
N SER A 373 -5.06 -10.90 -22.95
CA SER A 373 -3.81 -10.18 -23.25
C SER A 373 -2.69 -10.61 -22.30
N VAL A 374 -1.50 -10.82 -22.86
CA VAL A 374 -0.22 -11.05 -22.17
C VAL A 374 0.91 -10.43 -22.98
N SER A 375 2.11 -10.31 -22.44
CA SER A 375 3.21 -9.70 -23.21
C SER A 375 3.61 -10.57 -24.40
N LYS A 376 3.93 -9.91 -25.52
CA LYS A 376 4.42 -10.56 -26.73
C LYS A 376 5.85 -11.08 -26.48
N PRO A 377 6.10 -12.40 -26.59
CA PRO A 377 7.44 -12.94 -26.35
C PRO A 377 8.51 -12.31 -27.23
N TRP A 378 9.71 -12.18 -26.66
CA TRP A 378 10.92 -11.95 -27.45
C TRP A 378 11.26 -13.20 -28.28
N ASP A 379 11.88 -13.05 -29.45
CA ASP A 379 12.32 -14.18 -30.31
C ASP A 379 13.26 -15.17 -29.57
N ASN A 380 13.90 -14.70 -28.50
CA ASN A 380 14.82 -15.41 -27.61
C ASN A 380 14.34 -15.39 -26.13
N GLU A 381 13.02 -15.34 -25.87
CA GLU A 381 12.41 -15.17 -24.53
C GLU A 381 13.14 -15.95 -23.42
N ASP A 382 13.26 -17.28 -23.54
CA ASP A 382 13.86 -18.11 -22.48
C ASP A 382 15.30 -17.70 -22.12
N ALA A 383 16.08 -17.23 -23.09
CA ALA A 383 17.46 -16.83 -22.88
C ALA A 383 17.60 -15.44 -22.26
N ILE A 384 16.68 -14.51 -22.56
CA ILE A 384 16.70 -13.17 -21.95
C ILE A 384 16.07 -13.17 -20.55
N GLU A 385 14.99 -13.91 -20.34
CA GLU A 385 14.33 -13.98 -19.02
C GLU A 385 15.22 -14.69 -17.99
N GLN A 386 15.98 -15.73 -18.40
CA GLN A 386 17.02 -16.32 -17.53
C GLN A 386 18.11 -15.30 -17.18
N GLN A 387 18.64 -14.57 -18.16
CA GLN A 387 19.65 -13.53 -17.90
C GLN A 387 19.10 -12.45 -16.97
N LEU A 388 17.84 -12.01 -17.17
CA LEU A 388 17.21 -10.98 -16.36
C LEU A 388 16.99 -11.44 -14.91
N ALA A 389 16.63 -12.71 -14.70
CA ALA A 389 16.59 -13.33 -13.38
C ALA A 389 17.96 -13.32 -12.70
N GLU A 390 19.01 -13.77 -13.40
CA GLU A 390 20.38 -13.80 -12.89
C GLU A 390 20.87 -12.40 -12.51
N HIS A 391 20.62 -11.38 -13.35
CA HIS A 391 21.00 -9.99 -13.07
C HIS A 391 20.24 -9.42 -11.87
N LYS A 392 18.91 -9.64 -11.78
CA LYS A 392 18.09 -9.15 -10.65
C LYS A 392 18.50 -9.79 -9.33
N ILE A 393 18.65 -11.12 -9.28
CA ILE A 393 19.12 -11.82 -8.07
C ILE A 393 20.55 -11.35 -7.71
N SER A 394 21.45 -11.23 -8.69
CA SER A 394 22.82 -10.71 -8.46
C SER A 394 22.85 -9.27 -7.93
N ALA A 395 21.84 -8.46 -8.22
CA ALA A 395 21.72 -7.11 -7.67
C ALA A 395 21.09 -7.08 -6.27
N PHE A 396 20.05 -7.88 -6.02
CA PHE A 396 19.29 -7.83 -4.76
C PHE A 396 19.93 -8.64 -3.63
N GLU A 397 20.84 -9.58 -3.92
CA GLU A 397 21.75 -10.22 -2.95
C GLU A 397 22.81 -9.24 -2.35
N GLU A 398 22.75 -7.95 -2.68
CA GLU A 398 23.47 -6.88 -1.97
C GLU A 398 22.64 -6.25 -0.83
N GLY A 399 21.33 -6.52 -0.79
CA GLY A 399 20.44 -6.16 0.32
C GLY A 399 20.47 -7.21 1.45
N VAL A 400 19.45 -7.20 2.30
CA VAL A 400 19.20 -8.29 3.28
C VAL A 400 18.38 -9.45 2.70
N GLY A 401 18.02 -9.35 1.42
CA GLY A 401 17.36 -10.37 0.64
C GLY A 401 16.35 -9.81 -0.36
N TRP A 402 15.54 -10.70 -0.93
CA TRP A 402 14.53 -10.40 -1.95
C TRP A 402 13.33 -11.35 -1.85
N ILE A 403 12.17 -10.87 -2.31
CA ILE A 403 10.93 -11.63 -2.41
C ILE A 403 10.32 -11.32 -3.80
N PHE A 404 10.05 -12.36 -4.58
CA PHE A 404 9.53 -12.21 -5.94
C PHE A 404 8.01 -11.96 -5.95
N TRP A 405 7.54 -11.06 -6.81
CA TRP A 405 6.12 -10.83 -7.08
C TRP A 405 5.73 -11.46 -8.44
N ASN A 406 4.98 -12.56 -8.49
CA ASN A 406 4.30 -13.31 -7.42
C ASN A 406 4.69 -14.81 -7.47
N PHE A 407 4.35 -15.62 -6.45
CA PHE A 407 4.54 -17.07 -6.58
C PHE A 407 3.80 -17.64 -7.80
N ARG A 408 2.55 -17.19 -8.01
CA ARG A 408 1.68 -17.63 -9.10
C ARG A 408 0.77 -16.52 -9.61
N VAL A 409 0.53 -16.50 -10.92
CA VAL A 409 -0.59 -15.81 -11.58
C VAL A 409 -1.22 -16.76 -12.60
N GLU A 410 -2.46 -16.50 -13.04
CA GLU A 410 -3.14 -17.38 -14.02
C GLU A 410 -2.78 -17.11 -15.50
N LEU A 411 -2.03 -16.04 -15.80
CA LEU A 411 -1.74 -15.60 -17.18
C LEU A 411 -0.25 -15.59 -17.56
N ASP A 412 0.47 -14.53 -17.20
CA ASP A 412 1.81 -14.27 -17.76
C ASP A 412 2.95 -14.84 -16.88
N PRO A 413 3.86 -15.67 -17.44
CA PRO A 413 4.89 -16.35 -16.66
C PRO A 413 5.93 -15.40 -16.04
N ARG A 414 6.13 -14.18 -16.56
CA ARG A 414 7.08 -13.21 -15.99
C ARG A 414 6.66 -12.69 -14.61
N TRP A 415 5.40 -12.88 -14.24
CA TRP A 415 4.81 -12.55 -12.94
C TRP A 415 4.58 -13.79 -12.06
N SER A 416 4.98 -14.98 -12.49
CA SER A 416 4.76 -16.25 -11.79
C SER A 416 6.08 -16.99 -11.58
N TRP A 417 6.58 -17.01 -10.34
CA TRP A 417 7.77 -17.80 -9.97
C TRP A 417 7.60 -19.27 -10.35
N GLU A 418 6.42 -19.86 -10.10
CA GLU A 418 6.11 -21.25 -10.46
C GLU A 418 6.30 -21.51 -11.97
N ALA A 419 5.76 -20.65 -12.83
CA ALA A 419 5.85 -20.81 -14.28
C ALA A 419 7.25 -20.50 -14.84
N ALA A 420 7.91 -19.46 -14.33
CA ALA A 420 9.28 -19.11 -14.69
C ALA A 420 10.29 -20.19 -14.27
N TYR A 421 10.08 -20.83 -13.11
CA TYR A 421 10.87 -21.98 -12.65
C TYR A 421 10.64 -23.22 -13.52
N GLU A 422 9.39 -23.51 -13.89
CA GLU A 422 9.07 -24.66 -14.76
C GLU A 422 9.65 -24.48 -16.17
N ARG A 423 9.67 -23.25 -16.71
CA ARG A 423 10.41 -22.90 -17.94
C ARG A 423 11.94 -22.92 -17.78
N GLY A 424 12.46 -22.84 -16.56
CA GLY A 424 13.90 -22.86 -16.27
C GLY A 424 14.59 -21.50 -16.29
N TRP A 425 13.83 -20.40 -16.28
CA TRP A 425 14.36 -19.03 -16.20
C TRP A 425 14.96 -18.72 -14.83
N LEU A 426 14.50 -19.41 -13.77
CA LEU A 426 14.93 -19.21 -12.40
C LEU A 426 15.92 -20.31 -11.93
N PRO A 427 16.85 -20.01 -11.01
CA PRO A 427 17.81 -20.99 -10.50
C PRO A 427 17.13 -22.22 -9.89
N ARG A 428 17.64 -23.42 -10.20
CA ARG A 428 17.06 -24.71 -9.78
C ARG A 428 16.99 -24.91 -8.25
N ASN A 429 17.82 -24.22 -7.50
CA ASN A 429 17.70 -24.10 -6.05
C ASN A 429 18.33 -22.78 -5.60
N VAL A 430 17.64 -22.01 -4.75
CA VAL A 430 18.13 -20.70 -4.29
C VAL A 430 18.75 -20.71 -2.89
N SER A 431 18.82 -21.86 -2.21
CA SER A 431 19.55 -21.96 -0.94
C SER A 431 21.06 -21.82 -1.15
N ASN A 432 21.59 -22.38 -2.24
CA ASN A 432 23.01 -22.33 -2.61
C ASN A 432 23.19 -21.75 -4.03
N LEU A 433 23.08 -20.43 -4.18
CA LEU A 433 23.34 -19.74 -5.45
C LEU A 433 24.82 -19.86 -5.86
N PRO A 434 25.14 -20.12 -7.14
CA PRO A 434 26.52 -20.24 -7.59
C PRO A 434 27.22 -18.88 -7.63
N GLN A 435 28.51 -18.85 -7.29
CA GLN A 435 29.29 -17.60 -7.21
C GLN A 435 29.28 -16.80 -8.53
N SER A 436 29.24 -17.48 -9.68
CA SER A 436 29.11 -16.83 -10.99
C SER A 436 27.86 -15.97 -11.12
N LEU A 437 26.71 -16.42 -10.59
CA LEU A 437 25.47 -15.65 -10.56
C LEU A 437 25.59 -14.48 -9.58
N LEU A 438 26.14 -14.72 -8.39
CA LEU A 438 26.41 -13.67 -7.38
C LEU A 438 27.43 -12.63 -7.85
N ASP A 439 28.15 -12.89 -8.95
CA ASP A 439 29.14 -12.03 -9.58
C ASP A 439 28.68 -11.42 -10.93
N THR A 440 27.51 -11.80 -11.46
CA THR A 440 26.94 -11.25 -12.72
C THR A 440 26.96 -9.72 -12.73
N CYS A 441 26.43 -9.08 -11.68
CA CYS A 441 26.44 -7.62 -11.53
C CYS A 441 27.71 -7.04 -10.88
N LYS A 442 28.82 -7.79 -10.91
CA LYS A 442 30.18 -7.32 -10.54
C LYS A 442 31.13 -7.27 -11.74
N THR A 443 30.86 -8.02 -12.79
CA THR A 443 31.71 -8.08 -14.00
C THR A 443 31.33 -7.05 -15.06
N SER A 444 30.09 -6.54 -15.02
CA SER A 444 29.72 -5.26 -15.64
C SER A 444 30.50 -4.13 -14.94
N GLY A 445 31.64 -3.75 -15.54
CA GLY A 445 32.59 -2.78 -14.98
C GLY A 445 31.99 -1.40 -14.70
N GLU A 446 32.75 -0.55 -14.00
CA GLU A 446 32.35 0.72 -13.38
C GLU A 446 31.72 1.76 -14.34
N SER A 447 30.49 1.50 -14.80
CA SER A 447 29.64 2.48 -15.47
C SER A 447 29.31 3.60 -14.49
N PRO A 448 29.37 4.87 -14.92
CA PRO A 448 29.12 6.01 -14.06
C PRO A 448 27.69 5.95 -13.51
N THR A 449 27.52 6.36 -12.26
CA THR A 449 26.21 6.47 -11.59
C THR A 449 25.19 7.15 -12.52
N PRO A 450 24.08 6.48 -12.90
CA PRO A 450 23.07 7.10 -13.73
C PRO A 450 22.51 8.32 -12.98
N SER A 451 22.53 9.49 -13.63
CA SER A 451 22.06 10.73 -13.04
C SER A 451 20.60 10.60 -12.62
N SER A 452 20.29 10.98 -11.38
CA SER A 452 19.01 10.77 -10.69
C SER A 452 17.76 10.99 -11.57
N SER A 453 17.19 9.88 -12.07
CA SER A 453 15.87 9.80 -12.69
C SER A 453 15.13 8.54 -12.22
N ALA A 454 15.05 8.35 -10.89
CA ALA A 454 14.42 7.18 -10.25
C ALA A 454 12.87 7.19 -10.33
N ASN A 455 12.31 7.82 -11.35
CA ASN A 455 10.92 8.29 -11.40
C ASN A 455 10.14 7.74 -12.62
N ASP A 456 10.66 6.73 -13.32
CA ASP A 456 10.02 6.17 -14.53
C ASP A 456 8.88 5.18 -14.23
N LEU A 457 8.21 5.35 -13.08
CA LEU A 457 6.82 4.90 -12.92
C LEU A 457 5.91 5.92 -13.63
N PRO A 458 4.96 5.53 -14.50
CA PRO A 458 4.42 6.46 -15.49
C PRO A 458 3.42 7.45 -14.90
N TRP A 459 2.70 7.02 -13.87
CA TRP A 459 1.84 7.90 -13.07
C TRP A 459 2.64 8.93 -12.28
N TYR A 460 3.97 8.76 -12.13
CA TYR A 460 4.86 9.79 -11.60
C TYR A 460 5.14 10.85 -12.67
N ASN A 461 5.48 10.41 -13.89
CA ASN A 461 5.77 11.30 -15.03
C ASN A 461 4.53 11.97 -15.67
N MET A 462 3.30 11.60 -15.29
CA MET A 462 2.07 12.29 -15.71
C MET A 462 1.73 13.56 -14.91
N LEU A 463 2.47 13.87 -13.85
CA LEU A 463 2.24 15.07 -13.02
C LEU A 463 3.44 16.03 -13.12
N PRO A 464 3.21 17.35 -13.24
CA PRO A 464 4.30 18.31 -13.45
C PRO A 464 5.22 18.37 -12.23
N SER A 465 6.50 18.05 -12.41
CA SER A 465 7.47 17.99 -11.32
C SER A 465 7.64 19.36 -10.64
N ALA A 466 7.48 19.37 -9.30
CA ALA A 466 7.50 20.60 -8.50
C ALA A 466 8.87 21.32 -8.46
N HIS A 467 9.93 20.71 -9.01
CA HIS A 467 11.31 21.19 -8.99
C HIS A 467 11.94 21.08 -10.39
N GLY A 468 11.80 22.12 -11.24
CA GLY A 468 12.29 22.00 -12.63
C GLY A 468 12.06 23.14 -13.63
N SER A 469 12.07 24.42 -13.22
CA SER A 469 12.38 25.57 -14.10
C SER A 469 11.79 25.66 -15.53
N SER A 470 10.48 25.40 -15.75
CA SER A 470 9.83 25.77 -17.03
C SER A 470 8.35 26.16 -16.91
N ALA A 471 8.07 27.33 -16.33
CA ALA A 471 6.72 27.88 -16.16
C ALA A 471 6.14 28.51 -17.46
N VAL A 472 6.24 27.82 -18.60
CA VAL A 472 5.99 28.39 -19.95
C VAL A 472 4.98 27.61 -20.80
N VAL A 473 4.74 26.32 -20.53
CA VAL A 473 3.99 25.45 -21.49
C VAL A 473 2.48 25.34 -21.21
N MET A 474 2.03 25.34 -19.94
CA MET A 474 0.59 25.25 -19.59
C MET A 474 -0.14 26.62 -19.65
N LEU A 475 -0.09 27.32 -20.78
CA LEU A 475 -0.93 28.52 -21.03
C LEU A 475 -1.47 28.63 -22.48
N MET A 476 -1.58 27.50 -23.18
CA MET A 476 -2.24 27.38 -24.49
C MET A 476 -3.65 26.78 -24.30
N GLY A 477 -4.63 27.54 -23.82
CA GLY A 477 -5.98 27.00 -23.60
C GLY A 477 -7.06 27.99 -23.11
N VAL A 478 -6.69 29.04 -22.38
CA VAL A 478 -7.64 30.09 -21.97
C VAL A 478 -7.49 31.29 -22.90
N GLY A 479 -8.45 31.48 -23.80
CA GLY A 479 -8.42 32.53 -24.81
C GLY A 479 -8.36 33.95 -24.22
N LEU A 480 -7.72 34.87 -24.97
CA LEU A 480 -7.48 36.25 -24.57
C LEU A 480 -8.74 37.01 -24.11
N GLY A 481 -9.92 36.59 -24.61
CA GLY A 481 -11.23 37.12 -24.23
C GLY A 481 -11.58 36.94 -22.76
N THR A 482 -11.17 35.85 -22.10
CA THR A 482 -11.51 35.59 -20.68
C THR A 482 -10.78 36.56 -19.76
N LEU A 483 -9.48 36.80 -20.01
CA LEU A 483 -8.69 37.81 -19.30
C LEU A 483 -9.19 39.24 -19.56
N LEU A 484 -9.66 39.53 -20.79
CA LEU A 484 -10.33 40.80 -21.11
C LEU A 484 -11.64 40.94 -20.33
N GLY A 485 -12.46 39.89 -20.30
CA GLY A 485 -13.75 39.83 -19.60
C GLY A 485 -13.60 40.09 -18.10
N ILE A 486 -12.69 39.37 -17.43
CA ILE A 486 -12.37 39.57 -16.00
C ILE A 486 -11.88 41.02 -15.76
N THR A 487 -11.04 41.57 -16.63
CA THR A 487 -10.55 42.96 -16.53
C THR A 487 -11.67 43.99 -16.70
N ILE A 488 -12.64 43.72 -17.57
CA ILE A 488 -13.83 44.56 -17.77
C ILE A 488 -14.76 44.46 -16.56
N LEU A 489 -15.00 43.25 -16.03
CA LEU A 489 -15.83 43.01 -14.84
C LEU A 489 -15.27 43.75 -13.62
N LEU A 490 -13.97 43.61 -13.35
CA LEU A 490 -13.28 44.34 -12.27
C LEU A 490 -13.40 45.86 -12.42
N ARG A 491 -13.32 46.40 -13.65
CA ARG A 491 -13.55 47.84 -13.89
C ARG A 491 -14.99 48.26 -13.64
N ILE A 492 -15.98 47.44 -13.99
CA ILE A 492 -17.40 47.71 -13.74
C ILE A 492 -17.68 47.67 -12.23
N VAL A 493 -17.20 46.65 -11.51
CA VAL A 493 -17.35 46.53 -10.05
C VAL A 493 -16.67 47.71 -9.33
N LEU A 494 -15.43 48.06 -9.67
CA LEU A 494 -14.74 49.22 -9.09
C LEU A 494 -15.48 50.54 -9.39
N ALA A 495 -16.02 50.71 -10.61
CA ALA A 495 -16.80 51.89 -10.95
C ALA A 495 -18.12 51.96 -10.16
N LEU A 496 -18.81 50.83 -9.96
CA LEU A 496 -20.04 50.75 -9.17
C LEU A 496 -19.79 51.03 -7.68
N VAL A 497 -18.75 50.44 -7.08
CA VAL A 497 -18.36 50.67 -5.68
C VAL A 497 -17.97 52.13 -5.42
N VAL A 498 -17.24 52.77 -6.36
CA VAL A 498 -16.92 54.21 -6.25
C VAL A 498 -18.16 55.09 -6.42
N ARG A 499 -19.17 54.64 -7.19
CA ARG A 499 -20.41 55.40 -7.45
C ARG A 499 -21.48 55.22 -6.37
N SER A 500 -21.49 54.09 -5.65
CA SER A 500 -22.40 53.85 -4.51
C SER A 500 -21.93 54.58 -3.24
N ASN A 501 -20.62 54.65 -3.00
CA ASN A 501 -20.01 55.38 -1.87
C ASN A 501 -20.33 56.89 -1.84
N GLY A 502 -20.91 57.45 -2.91
CA GLY A 502 -21.39 58.83 -2.97
C GLY A 502 -22.83 59.06 -2.48
N ARG A 503 -23.53 58.03 -1.95
CA ARG A 503 -24.98 58.10 -1.65
C ARG A 503 -25.45 57.60 -0.28
N ARG A 504 -24.56 57.22 0.65
CA ARG A 504 -24.93 56.92 2.05
C ARG A 504 -23.91 57.56 3.01
N PRO A 505 -24.33 58.40 3.99
CA PRO A 505 -23.39 59.14 4.85
C PRO A 505 -22.85 58.34 6.05
N HIS A 506 -23.45 57.20 6.39
CA HIS A 506 -23.10 56.38 7.57
C HIS A 506 -22.67 54.96 7.20
N GLU A 507 -21.54 54.84 6.51
CA GLU A 507 -20.54 53.77 6.67
C GLU A 507 -19.36 54.00 5.71
N LYS A 508 -18.18 54.37 6.24
CA LYS A 508 -17.00 54.63 5.42
C LYS A 508 -16.21 53.34 5.22
N LEU A 509 -16.45 52.65 4.11
CA LEU A 509 -15.64 51.50 3.70
C LEU A 509 -14.17 51.94 3.49
N GLN A 510 -13.29 51.63 4.46
CA GLN A 510 -11.89 52.05 4.44
C GLN A 510 -11.06 51.19 3.49
N LEU A 511 -11.02 51.57 2.21
CA LEU A 511 -10.10 50.97 1.25
C LEU A 511 -8.64 51.21 1.65
N PRO A 512 -7.77 50.17 1.63
CA PRO A 512 -6.34 50.32 1.91
C PRO A 512 -5.68 51.44 1.07
N PRO A 513 -4.72 52.22 1.61
CA PRO A 513 -4.20 53.43 0.95
C PRO A 513 -3.69 53.23 -0.47
N ARG A 514 -3.15 52.04 -0.80
CA ARG A 514 -2.69 51.68 -2.15
C ARG A 514 -3.84 51.57 -3.17
N LEU A 515 -4.99 51.01 -2.78
CA LEU A 515 -6.19 50.92 -3.63
C LEU A 515 -6.80 52.31 -3.86
N LEU A 516 -6.87 53.15 -2.82
CA LEU A 516 -7.34 54.52 -2.94
C LEU A 516 -6.43 55.37 -3.86
N HIS A 517 -5.11 55.14 -3.81
CA HIS A 517 -4.14 55.78 -4.71
C HIS A 517 -4.28 55.31 -6.17
N LEU A 518 -4.56 54.02 -6.42
CA LEU A 518 -4.85 53.51 -7.76
C LEU A 518 -6.13 54.11 -8.34
N ALA A 519 -7.22 54.11 -7.56
CA ALA A 519 -8.53 54.61 -8.00
C ALA A 519 -8.51 56.11 -8.35
N ARG A 520 -7.71 56.92 -7.65
CA ARG A 520 -7.52 58.35 -7.99
C ARG A 520 -6.67 58.56 -9.24
N LYS A 521 -5.79 57.63 -9.61
CA LYS A 521 -4.95 57.72 -10.81
C LYS A 521 -5.69 57.44 -12.12
N THR A 522 -6.82 56.72 -12.09
CA THR A 522 -7.56 56.31 -13.29
C THR A 522 -8.63 57.29 -13.75
N GLN A 523 -9.08 58.23 -12.90
CA GLN A 523 -10.13 59.21 -13.24
C GLN A 523 -9.68 60.31 -14.24
N GLY A 524 -8.39 60.38 -14.58
CA GLY A 524 -7.80 61.53 -15.29
C GLY A 524 -7.56 61.40 -16.80
N ARG A 525 -7.99 60.33 -17.48
CA ARG A 525 -7.71 60.14 -18.92
C ARG A 525 -8.92 59.70 -19.74
N LYS A 526 -9.21 60.46 -20.82
CA LYS A 526 -10.17 60.08 -21.87
C LYS A 526 -9.65 58.87 -22.68
N PRO A 527 -10.51 58.04 -23.27
CA PRO A 527 -10.09 56.88 -24.06
C PRO A 527 -9.54 57.30 -25.43
N GLY A 528 -8.40 56.73 -25.83
CA GLY A 528 -7.83 56.89 -27.16
C GLY A 528 -6.48 56.19 -27.33
N GLY A 529 -6.31 55.46 -28.42
CA GLY A 529 -5.04 54.88 -28.89
C GLY A 529 -4.52 53.65 -28.13
N LEU A 530 -4.35 52.54 -28.84
CA LEU A 530 -3.39 51.51 -28.44
C LEU A 530 -1.97 52.02 -28.72
N GLY A 531 -1.03 51.74 -27.81
CA GLY A 531 0.40 52.00 -28.00
C GLY A 531 1.22 51.17 -27.02
N LEU A 532 1.88 50.11 -27.52
CA LEU A 532 2.79 49.30 -26.70
C LEU A 532 4.09 50.06 -26.47
N LEU A 533 4.28 50.64 -25.27
CA LEU A 533 5.62 50.86 -24.69
C LEU A 533 5.55 51.28 -23.21
N GLY A 534 6.42 50.66 -22.39
CA GLY A 534 6.98 51.33 -21.21
C GLY A 534 6.17 51.38 -19.91
N LEU A 535 5.91 50.24 -19.26
CA LEU A 535 5.63 50.21 -17.81
C LEU A 535 6.16 48.94 -17.13
N LYS A 536 7.48 48.90 -16.88
CA LYS A 536 8.12 47.89 -16.03
C LYS A 536 7.79 48.15 -14.55
N GLN A 537 6.77 47.48 -14.01
CA GLN A 537 6.66 47.25 -12.57
C GLN A 537 6.12 45.83 -12.31
N ARG A 538 6.94 45.00 -11.65
CA ARG A 538 6.54 43.66 -11.20
C ARG A 538 5.57 43.80 -10.02
N VAL A 539 4.29 43.49 -10.22
CA VAL A 539 3.43 42.98 -9.14
C VAL A 539 3.69 41.48 -9.07
N SER A 540 4.00 40.94 -7.89
CA SER A 540 4.20 39.49 -7.73
C SER A 540 2.84 38.77 -7.66
N SER A 541 2.79 37.53 -8.13
CA SER A 541 1.59 36.68 -8.09
C SER A 541 1.02 36.55 -6.67
N ARG A 542 1.89 36.43 -5.65
CA ARG A 542 1.51 36.43 -4.23
C ARG A 542 0.65 37.65 -3.83
N SER A 543 0.92 38.84 -4.38
CA SER A 543 0.15 40.06 -4.07
C SER A 543 -1.22 40.13 -4.74
N LEU A 544 -1.49 39.32 -5.77
CA LEU A 544 -2.82 39.18 -6.37
C LEU A 544 -3.65 38.12 -5.63
N ALA A 545 -3.04 36.99 -5.26
CA ALA A 545 -3.70 35.95 -4.46
C ALA A 545 -4.24 36.51 -3.12
N GLN A 546 -3.45 37.33 -2.41
CA GLN A 546 -3.85 37.99 -1.16
C GLN A 546 -5.02 39.00 -1.31
N LEU A 547 -5.43 39.36 -2.53
CA LEU A 547 -6.59 40.24 -2.79
C LEU A 547 -7.87 39.47 -3.17
N ALA A 548 -7.77 38.20 -3.58
CA ALA A 548 -8.93 37.36 -3.91
C ALA A 548 -9.53 36.67 -2.67
N TYR A 549 -8.67 36.26 -1.73
CA TYR A 549 -9.04 35.48 -0.55
C TYR A 549 -10.23 36.06 0.26
N PRO A 550 -10.30 37.38 0.56
CA PRO A 550 -11.40 37.95 1.35
C PRO A 550 -12.75 38.08 0.62
N LEU A 551 -12.82 37.74 -0.67
CA LEU A 551 -14.05 37.84 -1.48
C LEU A 551 -14.65 36.48 -1.84
N MET A 552 -13.88 35.39 -1.75
CA MET A 552 -14.37 34.03 -1.99
C MET A 552 -14.83 33.33 -0.71
N SER A 553 -14.20 33.62 0.43
CA SER A 553 -14.62 33.11 1.75
C SER A 553 -16.00 33.61 2.20
N ALA A 554 -16.54 34.64 1.56
CA ALA A 554 -17.88 35.18 1.85
C ALA A 554 -19.01 34.48 1.07
N GLN A 555 -18.68 33.58 0.13
CA GLN A 555 -19.66 32.79 -0.64
C GLN A 555 -19.76 31.35 -0.09
N HIS A 556 -18.62 30.70 0.19
CA HIS A 556 -18.61 29.32 0.70
C HIS A 556 -19.32 29.16 2.06
N ALA A 557 -19.20 30.17 2.94
CA ALA A 557 -19.87 30.23 4.24
C ALA A 557 -21.40 30.47 4.18
N ILE A 558 -22.00 30.30 3.00
CA ILE A 558 -23.46 30.31 2.76
C ILE A 558 -23.91 28.94 2.22
N ASP A 559 -23.07 28.28 1.42
CA ASP A 559 -23.39 27.00 0.81
C ASP A 559 -23.20 25.81 1.80
N GLU A 560 -22.27 25.91 2.76
CA GLU A 560 -22.05 24.90 3.83
C GLU A 560 -23.14 24.90 4.94
N ALA A 561 -24.22 25.69 4.81
CA ALA A 561 -25.29 25.78 5.81
C ALA A 561 -26.51 24.90 5.51
N ASP A 562 -26.74 24.50 4.25
CA ASP A 562 -27.99 23.87 3.80
C ASP A 562 -27.98 22.33 3.83
N GLU A 563 -26.81 21.66 3.98
CA GLU A 563 -26.76 20.19 4.07
C GLU A 563 -27.01 19.64 5.49
N ASP A 564 -26.72 20.39 6.55
CA ASP A 564 -26.86 19.94 7.95
C ASP A 564 -28.32 19.98 8.48
N GLU A 565 -29.23 20.75 7.87
CA GLU A 565 -30.67 20.72 8.24
C GLU A 565 -31.45 19.57 7.55
N ALA A 566 -30.89 18.94 6.51
CA ALA A 566 -31.59 17.95 5.69
C ALA A 566 -31.88 16.59 6.39
N VAL A 567 -31.35 16.37 7.60
CA VAL A 567 -31.38 15.08 8.31
C VAL A 567 -32.28 15.10 9.57
N GLN A 568 -33.15 16.10 9.75
CA GLN A 568 -33.99 16.27 10.96
C GLN A 568 -35.51 16.30 10.76
N ILE A 569 -36.02 15.78 9.63
CA ILE A 569 -37.46 15.59 9.37
C ILE A 569 -37.60 14.25 8.59
N GLU A 570 -38.35 13.21 8.97
CA GLU A 570 -39.49 13.06 9.90
C GLU A 570 -39.31 11.92 10.94
N SER A 571 -40.12 11.91 12.00
CA SER A 571 -40.36 10.70 12.83
C SER A 571 -41.76 10.69 13.50
N PRO A 572 -42.64 9.72 13.18
CA PRO A 572 -43.89 9.50 13.91
C PRO A 572 -43.67 8.79 15.25
N LYS A 573 -44.33 9.28 16.30
CA LYS A 573 -44.18 8.83 17.70
C LYS A 573 -44.75 7.43 17.95
N GLY A 574 -43.98 6.52 18.57
CA GLY A 574 -44.54 5.35 19.26
C GLY A 574 -43.51 4.30 19.71
N GLY A 575 -43.64 3.77 20.92
CA GLY A 575 -43.00 2.49 21.33
C GLY A 575 -41.73 2.55 22.18
N ARG A 576 -41.80 3.07 23.42
CA ARG A 576 -40.73 2.94 24.43
C ARG A 576 -41.03 1.79 25.41
N ALA A 577 -40.53 0.58 25.16
CA ALA A 577 -40.44 -0.50 26.16
C ALA A 577 -39.51 -1.66 25.72
N ALA A 578 -38.95 -2.38 26.71
CA ALA A 578 -38.45 -3.75 26.62
C ALA A 578 -37.34 -4.11 25.61
N MET A 579 -36.10 -3.68 25.89
CA MET A 579 -34.95 -4.60 26.07
C MET A 579 -33.74 -3.85 26.65
N LEU A 580 -33.46 -4.02 27.95
CA LEU A 580 -32.36 -3.31 28.63
C LEU A 580 -31.75 -4.11 29.80
N THR A 581 -31.57 -5.43 29.61
CA THR A 581 -31.19 -6.36 30.70
C THR A 581 -30.12 -7.38 30.30
N ALA A 582 -29.15 -7.02 29.45
CA ALA A 582 -28.09 -7.93 28.99
C ALA A 582 -26.68 -7.30 28.83
N ALA A 583 -26.37 -6.23 29.58
CA ALA A 583 -25.09 -5.49 29.43
C ALA A 583 -24.46 -5.03 30.77
N ARG A 584 -24.57 -5.84 31.83
CA ARG A 584 -23.96 -5.58 33.16
C ARG A 584 -23.26 -6.80 33.74
N ALA A 585 -22.33 -7.37 32.98
CA ALA A 585 -21.55 -8.54 33.42
C ALA A 585 -20.09 -8.57 32.95
N TRP A 586 -19.46 -7.44 32.60
CA TRP A 586 -17.99 -7.33 32.48
C TRP A 586 -17.52 -5.87 32.70
N ARG A 587 -17.19 -5.54 33.96
CA ARG A 587 -16.39 -4.36 34.35
C ARG A 587 -15.59 -4.72 35.60
N GLY A 588 -14.28 -4.84 35.46
CA GLY A 588 -13.36 -5.06 36.58
C GLY A 588 -11.94 -5.36 36.08
N GLY A 589 -10.99 -4.48 36.40
CA GLY A 589 -9.55 -4.79 36.29
C GLY A 589 -8.82 -4.35 35.02
N SER A 590 -8.89 -3.07 34.63
CA SER A 590 -7.78 -2.41 33.93
C SER A 590 -7.83 -0.88 34.10
N ASP A 591 -6.67 -0.25 34.33
CA ASP A 591 -6.57 1.19 34.61
C ASP A 591 -6.63 2.04 33.34
N ALA A 592 -7.83 2.51 33.01
CA ALA A 592 -8.08 3.45 31.92
C ALA A 592 -7.86 4.92 32.38
N SER A 593 -6.62 5.25 32.76
CA SER A 593 -6.25 6.56 33.34
C SER A 593 -5.04 7.24 32.65
N LEU A 594 -4.83 6.96 31.36
CA LEU A 594 -3.80 7.59 30.52
C LEU A 594 -4.34 8.25 29.22
N TRP A 595 -5.66 8.32 29.05
CA TRP A 595 -6.31 8.74 27.79
C TRP A 595 -7.36 9.86 27.98
N ALA A 596 -6.94 10.98 28.57
CA ALA A 596 -7.64 12.26 28.52
C ALA A 596 -6.63 13.41 28.78
N THR A 597 -6.83 14.57 28.13
CA THR A 597 -5.97 15.77 28.17
C THR A 597 -4.50 15.52 27.80
N ASP A 598 -3.96 16.01 26.69
CA ASP A 598 -4.15 17.36 26.16
C ASP A 598 -4.22 17.46 24.63
N GLY A 599 -4.63 18.63 24.14
CA GLY A 599 -4.71 18.92 22.71
C GLY A 599 -3.33 19.17 22.07
N GLY A 600 -3.01 18.39 21.04
CA GLY A 600 -1.91 18.66 20.12
C GLY A 600 -0.79 17.62 20.13
N MET A 601 -0.75 16.80 19.07
CA MET A 601 0.50 16.22 18.56
C MET A 601 1.39 17.33 17.95
N GLY A 602 1.78 18.28 18.79
CA GLY A 602 2.79 19.28 18.42
C GLY A 602 4.11 18.56 18.19
N ALA A 603 4.60 18.59 16.95
CA ALA A 603 5.75 17.81 16.53
C ALA A 603 7.01 18.16 17.33
N ARG A 604 7.26 17.42 18.41
CA ARG A 604 8.60 17.32 19.00
C ARG A 604 9.49 16.64 17.96
N MET A 605 10.25 17.46 17.24
CA MET A 605 11.36 17.03 16.38
C MET A 605 12.51 16.45 17.23
N GLY A 606 12.23 15.40 17.98
CA GLY A 606 13.26 14.47 18.42
C GLY A 606 13.81 13.75 17.19
N ALA A 607 15.06 13.32 17.25
CA ALA A 607 15.58 12.44 16.22
C ALA A 607 14.80 11.11 16.25
N TRP A 608 14.20 10.73 15.12
CA TRP A 608 13.50 9.45 14.93
C TRP A 608 14.53 8.29 14.88
N VAL A 609 15.24 8.08 16.00
CA VAL A 609 16.48 7.31 16.11
C VAL A 609 16.42 6.57 17.44
N CYS A 610 16.60 5.25 17.43
CA CYS A 610 16.70 4.49 18.67
C CYS A 610 18.15 4.58 19.18
N SER A 611 18.36 5.28 20.29
CA SER A 611 19.62 5.22 21.03
C SER A 611 19.79 3.86 21.70
N GLY A 612 21.01 3.31 21.66
CA GLY A 612 21.31 1.97 22.15
C GLY A 612 21.17 1.87 23.68
N ALA A 613 20.03 1.35 24.14
CA ALA A 613 19.72 1.16 25.57
C ALA A 613 20.50 -0.01 26.20
N GLY A 614 21.82 0.16 26.35
CA GLY A 614 22.64 -0.63 27.27
C GLY A 614 22.39 -0.19 28.72
N GLY A 615 21.20 -0.45 29.25
CA GLY A 615 20.79 -0.08 30.61
C GLY A 615 19.32 -0.36 30.88
N GLY A 616 19.01 -1.00 32.01
CA GLY A 616 17.65 -1.37 32.37
C GLY A 616 16.77 -0.17 32.71
N ALA A 617 15.52 -0.18 32.25
CA ALA A 617 14.55 0.86 32.57
C ALA A 617 13.98 0.65 33.99
N SER A 618 14.56 1.33 34.99
CA SER A 618 14.03 1.36 36.36
C SER A 618 13.99 2.77 36.95
N GLY A 619 12.78 3.33 37.08
CA GLY A 619 12.48 4.42 38.00
C GLY A 619 12.76 5.85 37.52
N ALA A 620 11.69 6.59 37.24
CA ALA A 620 11.68 8.06 37.25
C ALA A 620 10.31 8.61 37.72
N ALA A 621 9.74 7.98 38.76
CA ALA A 621 8.58 8.54 39.46
C ALA A 621 9.05 9.64 40.41
N HIS A 622 8.42 10.82 40.34
CA HIS A 622 8.59 11.85 41.35
C HIS A 622 7.79 11.47 42.60
N ASP A 623 8.46 11.45 43.75
CA ASP A 623 7.79 11.40 45.06
C ASP A 623 8.10 12.67 45.87
N GLY A 624 7.11 13.10 46.66
CA GLY A 624 7.14 14.36 47.40
C GLY A 624 7.87 14.29 48.74
N ALA A 625 8.43 15.41 49.19
CA ALA A 625 9.15 15.46 50.47
C ALA A 625 8.19 15.46 51.68
N ALA A 626 8.31 14.45 52.55
CA ALA A 626 7.76 14.45 53.91
C ALA A 626 8.71 13.70 54.87
N GLY A 627 8.93 14.28 56.06
CA GLY A 627 10.08 13.98 56.94
C GLY A 627 10.21 12.57 57.54
N GLY A 628 11.45 12.24 57.95
CA GLY A 628 11.81 11.05 58.73
C GLY A 628 13.25 11.16 59.26
N VAL A 629 13.44 11.09 60.59
CA VAL A 629 14.73 11.35 61.27
C VAL A 629 15.44 10.04 61.64
N PHE A 630 16.78 10.06 61.68
CA PHE A 630 17.70 8.96 62.05
C PHE A 630 17.79 7.77 61.07
N GLY A 631 18.94 7.10 60.86
CA GLY A 631 20.32 7.49 61.22
C GLY A 631 21.36 6.36 61.22
N GLY A 632 22.53 6.59 60.61
CA GLY A 632 23.84 6.06 61.05
C GLY A 632 24.37 4.70 60.55
N SER A 633 25.57 4.70 59.93
CA SER A 633 26.53 3.58 59.72
C SER A 633 26.09 2.35 58.89
N GLY A 634 26.98 1.56 58.25
CA GLY A 634 28.44 1.69 58.06
C GLY A 634 29.10 0.35 57.61
N GLY A 635 30.28 0.40 56.98
CA GLY A 635 31.03 -0.76 56.43
C GLY A 635 30.59 -1.18 55.02
N GLU A 636 31.42 -1.42 54.00
CA GLU A 636 32.80 -1.94 53.80
C GLU A 636 32.95 -3.47 53.66
N GLY A 637 33.65 -3.88 52.59
CA GLY A 637 34.17 -5.24 52.35
C GLY A 637 33.20 -6.24 51.69
N GLY A 638 33.61 -7.14 50.79
CA GLY A 638 34.89 -7.20 50.07
C GLY A 638 35.33 -8.62 49.64
N GLY A 639 35.49 -8.83 48.32
CA GLY A 639 36.41 -9.84 47.76
C GLY A 639 35.95 -11.31 47.61
N GLY A 640 36.17 -11.87 46.41
CA GLY A 640 37.17 -12.94 46.30
C GLY A 640 36.76 -14.39 46.00
N GLY A 641 36.40 -14.70 44.75
CA GLY A 641 36.85 -15.91 44.03
C GLY A 641 36.34 -17.31 44.44
N GLY A 642 36.65 -18.33 43.63
CA GLY A 642 36.36 -19.74 43.95
C GLY A 642 35.99 -20.61 42.74
N SER A 643 36.99 -21.13 42.03
CA SER A 643 36.83 -22.14 40.97
C SER A 643 36.35 -23.51 41.49
N GLY A 644 35.54 -24.24 40.72
CA GLY A 644 35.18 -25.64 41.01
C GLY A 644 34.77 -26.44 39.77
N SER A 645 35.53 -27.47 39.42
CA SER A 645 35.29 -28.35 38.26
C SER A 645 34.82 -29.74 38.67
N GLY A 646 33.91 -30.36 37.91
CA GLY A 646 33.58 -31.78 38.07
C GLY A 646 32.57 -32.25 37.02
N GLY A 647 32.86 -33.38 36.36
CA GLY A 647 31.96 -34.04 35.40
C GLY A 647 31.52 -35.43 35.89
N GLY A 648 30.47 -35.97 35.28
CA GLY A 648 29.92 -37.30 35.55
C GLY A 648 28.80 -37.61 34.55
N ALA A 649 28.52 -38.90 34.28
CA ALA A 649 27.67 -39.32 33.17
C ALA A 649 26.70 -40.46 33.51
N ALA A 650 25.73 -40.66 32.60
CA ALA A 650 24.83 -41.81 32.43
C ALA A 650 23.65 -42.02 33.41
N GLY A 651 22.56 -42.62 32.89
CA GLY A 651 21.87 -43.68 33.65
C GLY A 651 20.33 -43.67 33.84
N ALA A 652 19.54 -43.76 32.76
CA ALA A 652 18.28 -44.53 32.65
C ALA A 652 17.20 -44.58 33.78
N ALA A 653 16.03 -43.98 33.48
CA ALA A 653 14.68 -44.59 33.40
C ALA A 653 13.83 -44.99 34.65
N HIS A 654 12.51 -45.15 34.41
CA HIS A 654 11.39 -45.61 35.28
C HIS A 654 10.94 -44.65 36.41
N ALA A 655 9.68 -44.60 36.93
CA ALA A 655 8.32 -45.11 36.56
C ALA A 655 7.29 -44.54 37.61
N LEU A 656 5.94 -44.54 37.53
CA LEU A 656 4.88 -44.87 36.53
C LEU A 656 3.52 -44.18 36.95
N PHE A 657 2.36 -44.70 36.48
CA PHE A 657 0.94 -44.30 36.75
C PHE A 657 0.45 -43.06 35.95
N SER A 658 -0.56 -43.09 35.05
CA SER A 658 -1.88 -43.78 34.91
C SER A 658 -2.96 -43.25 35.86
N HIS A 659 -4.25 -43.04 35.52
CA HIS A 659 -5.19 -43.53 34.48
C HIS A 659 -6.20 -42.40 34.09
N ALA A 660 -7.16 -42.48 33.14
CA ALA A 660 -7.44 -43.30 31.95
C ALA A 660 -8.55 -42.62 31.10
N VAL A 661 -8.87 -43.17 29.91
CA VAL A 661 -9.92 -42.70 28.98
C VAL A 661 -11.08 -43.72 28.93
N PRO A 662 -12.34 -43.29 28.74
CA PRO A 662 -13.42 -44.11 28.19
C PRO A 662 -13.74 -43.71 26.74
N SER A 663 -13.63 -44.66 25.81
CA SER A 663 -14.04 -44.51 24.40
C SER A 663 -15.38 -45.22 24.14
N TRP A 664 -16.08 -44.83 23.07
CA TRP A 664 -17.11 -45.66 22.42
C TRP A 664 -16.91 -45.66 20.91
N ASN A 665 -17.36 -46.73 20.26
CA ASN A 665 -16.88 -47.17 18.95
C ASN A 665 -18.03 -47.40 17.97
N GLY A 666 -17.78 -47.28 16.67
CA GLY A 666 -18.76 -47.58 15.62
C GLY A 666 -18.23 -47.25 14.23
N GLY A 667 -17.77 -48.26 13.49
CA GLY A 667 -17.23 -48.10 12.14
C GLY A 667 -17.72 -49.18 11.18
N TYR A 668 -17.42 -49.02 9.89
CA TYR A 668 -17.67 -50.03 8.84
C TYR A 668 -16.51 -50.07 7.83
N VAL A 669 -16.41 -51.16 7.07
CA VAL A 669 -15.19 -51.61 6.36
C VAL A 669 -15.34 -51.52 4.83
N SER A 670 -14.19 -51.34 4.16
CA SER A 670 -14.03 -51.21 2.70
C SER A 670 -14.11 -52.54 1.92
N THR A 671 -14.64 -52.49 0.70
CA THR A 671 -14.36 -53.43 -0.40
C THR A 671 -14.23 -52.69 -1.75
N ARG A 672 -13.31 -53.13 -2.61
CA ARG A 672 -13.16 -52.67 -4.02
C ARG A 672 -13.91 -53.61 -4.98
N GLN A 673 -14.40 -53.09 -6.11
CA GLN A 673 -14.52 -53.85 -7.38
C GLN A 673 -14.68 -52.95 -8.62
N THR A 674 -14.31 -53.49 -9.79
CA THR A 674 -14.27 -52.89 -11.15
C THR A 674 -14.11 -54.03 -12.19
N PRO A 675 -14.38 -53.87 -13.50
CA PRO A 675 -15.24 -52.92 -14.26
C PRO A 675 -16.38 -53.72 -14.98
N PRO A 676 -16.93 -53.39 -16.19
CA PRO A 676 -16.22 -53.31 -17.49
C PRO A 676 -16.67 -52.16 -18.44
N ASN A 677 -16.18 -52.17 -19.69
CA ASN A 677 -16.49 -51.21 -20.77
C ASN A 677 -17.75 -51.58 -21.58
N GLU A 678 -18.37 -50.60 -22.26
CA GLU A 678 -18.52 -50.49 -23.75
C GLU A 678 -19.75 -49.63 -24.16
N GLY A 679 -19.67 -48.95 -25.34
CA GLY A 679 -20.86 -48.44 -26.06
C GLY A 679 -20.93 -46.92 -26.36
N ASP A 680 -20.38 -46.51 -27.52
CA ASP A 680 -20.96 -45.44 -28.39
C ASP A 680 -22.18 -46.03 -29.14
N PRO A 681 -23.08 -45.25 -29.81
CA PRO A 681 -22.85 -43.92 -30.41
C PRO A 681 -23.93 -42.84 -30.12
#